data_AF-A0A180G816-F1
#
_entry.id   AF-A0A180G816-F1
#
_cell.length_a   1.000
_cell.length_b   1.000
_cell.length_c   1.000
_cell.angle_alpha   90.00
_cell.angle_beta   90.00
_cell.angle_gamma   90.00
#
_symmetry.space_group_name_H-M   'P 1'
#
loop_
_entity.id
_entity.type
_entity.pdbx_description
1 polymer ?
#
loop_
_entity_poly.entity_id
_entity_poly.type
_entity_poly.pdbx_seq_one_letter_code
_entity_poly.pdbx_strand_id
1 'polypeptide(L)'
;MYCNQINQWIPVQLSWIRGLTEQYYQTHFAVLFKQFITPSILQEERNQLLQSVVDFSSAQRNGFIAACMEVFNVSNKAAISHLKGCHHHFQASVTRIKQNRSVIMADKVKIFETLCHNLLLSNAEAGKTHEERIDEIRRRFPKVKKWLDWWTMADVEATLFPSRRAMLEDSPNGDDGLPTTTNAQESMHRVYYMFSAGKKHLFYGMVELYGFVKALEKDYNLVMRGMPIEYGNQPRKQIDIGESIGWKKPTKRQRAAFLNNGRAPDTTDELVSERPDKRAKGGRPPNAPNIDQGLHTTFVLYAAPKKGHKQFNYLKNRCWLVATLELLFAVYSPLWLQQPGGKAKDLFFNIVLHFSSRSTFDLTPKVNQINPASFVPGKFSSADRFMEMCINTSSNSSKVLPSLFRVHKSREFSCPTHPEADQKQHPRAGRTLDGLNITREMFEHNHLQPANVTELFTRWTTNGLSGITGLQCQVCNIDYNKRKTKKKAPINITPTRYMHEKSTLSWENDKAPLHLYAHVNLATIPDDEDKLDFMAKIDWPFNLTVAGEVYTLISRGFWGASHYWGKVLRHVNGITGVWLHNDRVNNGHAQLVNRVPGSISGPQANTSWVIYSRRWTPEEEVFVDQSIANIARDNPRAGLDLPFSQMRAVLYSSYYTDRPSGAHIRPVEPVSLAAVVHPKIETITSR
;
A
#
# COMPACT_ATOMS: atom_id res chain seq x y z
N MET A 1 -25.18 21.90 -9.44
CA MET A 1 -26.09 21.85 -10.60
C MET A 1 -25.42 21.04 -11.70
N TYR A 2 -26.16 20.32 -12.54
CA TYR A 2 -25.58 19.61 -13.69
C TYR A 2 -25.57 20.53 -14.92
N CYS A 3 -24.46 20.54 -15.66
CA CYS A 3 -24.33 21.27 -16.92
C CYS A 3 -24.23 20.24 -18.05
N ASN A 4 -25.28 20.20 -18.89
CA ASN A 4 -25.39 19.27 -20.02
C ASN A 4 -24.29 19.50 -21.06
N GLN A 5 -23.88 20.75 -21.28
CA GLN A 5 -22.90 21.13 -22.30
C GLN A 5 -21.53 20.47 -22.06
N ILE A 6 -21.04 20.47 -20.82
CA ILE A 6 -19.77 19.83 -20.44
C ILE A 6 -19.95 18.47 -19.73
N ASN A 7 -21.18 17.95 -19.68
CA ASN A 7 -21.57 16.71 -18.98
C ASN A 7 -21.02 16.59 -17.55
N GLN A 8 -21.08 17.69 -16.78
CA GLN A 8 -20.45 17.79 -15.46
C GLN A 8 -21.35 18.41 -14.39
N TRP A 9 -21.23 17.93 -13.16
CA TRP A 9 -21.76 18.61 -11.97
C TRP A 9 -20.87 19.80 -11.60
N ILE A 10 -21.41 21.02 -11.75
CA ILE A 10 -20.75 22.29 -11.40
C ILE A 10 -21.22 22.74 -10.01
N PRO A 11 -20.31 23.19 -9.12
CA PRO A 11 -20.69 23.85 -7.88
C PRO A 11 -21.26 25.24 -8.17
N VAL A 12 -22.48 25.52 -7.71
CA VAL A 12 -23.11 26.85 -7.85
C VAL A 12 -22.57 27.80 -6.78
N GLN A 13 -22.30 27.28 -5.58
CA GLN A 13 -21.70 28.03 -4.49
C GLN A 13 -20.58 27.22 -3.83
N LEU A 14 -19.46 27.90 -3.56
CA LEU A 14 -18.38 27.41 -2.71
C LEU A 14 -18.25 28.38 -1.53
N SER A 15 -18.10 27.87 -0.32
CA SER A 15 -17.90 28.71 0.86
C SER A 15 -16.85 28.11 1.77
N TRP A 16 -16.01 28.98 2.33
CA TRP A 16 -15.10 28.59 3.39
C TRP A 16 -15.75 28.89 4.75
N ILE A 17 -16.01 27.84 5.53
CA ILE A 17 -16.60 27.95 6.86
C ILE A 17 -15.58 27.57 7.95
N ARG A 18 -15.54 28.36 9.02
CA ARG A 18 -14.53 28.24 10.10
C ARG A 18 -14.76 27.04 11.04
N GLY A 19 -15.91 26.38 10.93
CA GLY A 19 -16.28 25.18 11.68
C GLY A 19 -17.47 24.45 11.06
N LEU A 20 -17.90 23.37 11.69
CA LEU A 20 -19.06 22.55 11.29
C LEU A 20 -20.27 22.80 12.22
N THR A 21 -20.43 24.04 12.71
CA THR A 21 -21.57 24.41 13.56
C THR A 21 -22.76 24.82 12.70
N GLU A 22 -23.94 24.73 13.30
CA GLU A 22 -25.23 25.11 12.70
C GLU A 22 -25.21 26.50 12.07
N GLN A 23 -24.74 27.50 12.81
CA GLN A 23 -24.63 28.89 12.37
C GLN A 23 -23.78 29.09 11.10
N TYR A 24 -22.70 28.31 10.93
CA TYR A 24 -21.89 28.39 9.71
C TYR A 24 -22.60 27.78 8.50
N TYR A 25 -23.36 26.70 8.70
CA TYR A 25 -24.19 26.11 7.65
C TYR A 25 -25.39 27.00 7.30
N GLN A 26 -26.04 27.62 8.30
CA GLN A 26 -27.06 28.64 8.06
C GLN A 26 -26.52 29.77 7.18
N THR A 27 -25.34 30.31 7.52
CA THR A 27 -24.71 31.38 6.71
C THR A 27 -24.48 30.93 5.27
N HIS A 28 -23.98 29.69 5.06
CA HIS A 28 -23.79 29.13 3.72
C HIS A 28 -25.12 29.01 2.95
N PHE A 29 -26.13 28.34 3.53
CA PHE A 29 -27.40 28.11 2.86
C PHE A 29 -28.19 29.41 2.64
N ALA A 30 -28.16 30.36 3.58
CA ALA A 30 -28.85 31.64 3.43
C ALA A 30 -28.27 32.47 2.26
N VAL A 31 -26.95 32.45 2.06
CA VAL A 31 -26.31 33.11 0.90
C VAL A 31 -26.68 32.42 -0.42
N LEU A 32 -26.83 31.08 -0.42
CA LEU A 32 -27.28 30.34 -1.60
C LEU A 32 -28.75 30.67 -1.93
N PHE A 33 -29.62 30.59 -0.93
CA PHE A 33 -31.05 30.82 -1.08
C PHE A 33 -31.39 32.25 -1.52
N LYS A 34 -30.63 33.26 -1.06
CA LYS A 34 -30.78 34.65 -1.50
C LYS A 34 -30.52 34.82 -3.00
N GLN A 35 -29.71 33.96 -3.63
CA GLN A 35 -29.52 33.96 -5.09
C GLN A 35 -30.76 33.41 -5.84
N PHE A 36 -31.56 32.56 -5.21
CA PHE A 36 -32.79 32.02 -5.81
C PHE A 36 -33.94 33.04 -5.81
N ILE A 37 -33.86 34.09 -4.98
CA ILE A 37 -34.80 35.24 -5.01
C ILE A 37 -34.38 36.23 -6.11
N THR A 38 -34.19 35.73 -7.33
CA THR A 38 -33.98 36.55 -8.52
C THR A 38 -35.28 36.55 -9.33
N PRO A 39 -35.76 37.69 -9.88
CA PRO A 39 -37.02 37.76 -10.63
C PRO A 39 -37.10 36.82 -11.85
N SER A 40 -35.95 36.40 -12.38
CA SER A 40 -35.84 35.48 -13.52
C SER A 40 -36.01 33.99 -13.18
N ILE A 41 -36.19 33.63 -11.90
CA ILE A 41 -36.44 32.25 -11.46
C ILE A 41 -37.88 32.18 -10.96
N LEU A 42 -38.70 31.33 -11.57
CA LEU A 42 -40.11 31.16 -11.24
C LEU A 42 -40.30 30.46 -9.88
N GLN A 43 -41.46 30.64 -9.26
CA GLN A 43 -41.69 30.08 -7.91
C GLN A 43 -41.62 28.54 -7.88
N GLU A 44 -42.07 27.87 -8.93
CA GLU A 44 -41.94 26.41 -9.10
C GLU A 44 -40.47 25.98 -9.21
N GLU A 45 -39.67 26.70 -10.00
CA GLU A 45 -38.23 26.45 -10.13
C GLU A 45 -37.49 26.69 -8.81
N ARG A 46 -37.86 27.73 -8.04
CA ARG A 46 -37.33 27.95 -6.68
C ARG A 46 -37.67 26.77 -5.76
N ASN A 47 -38.92 26.31 -5.78
CA ASN A 47 -39.36 25.18 -4.96
C ASN A 47 -38.57 23.91 -5.31
N GLN A 48 -38.27 23.65 -6.59
CA GLN A 48 -37.41 22.55 -7.03
C GLN A 48 -35.94 22.75 -6.61
N LEU A 49 -35.37 23.94 -6.77
CA LEU A 49 -33.99 24.26 -6.38
C LEU A 49 -33.75 24.16 -4.87
N LEU A 50 -34.80 24.31 -4.05
CA LEU A 50 -34.74 24.12 -2.60
C LEU A 50 -34.73 22.65 -2.19
N GLN A 51 -35.25 21.73 -3.01
CA GLN A 51 -35.24 20.32 -2.66
C GLN A 51 -33.80 19.78 -2.60
N SER A 52 -33.37 19.34 -1.42
CA SER A 52 -31.97 19.00 -1.15
C SER A 52 -31.82 17.65 -0.45
N VAL A 53 -30.94 16.82 -1.01
CA VAL A 53 -30.45 15.61 -0.33
C VAL A 53 -29.23 16.01 0.49
N VAL A 54 -29.35 15.97 1.81
CA VAL A 54 -28.27 16.37 2.74
C VAL A 54 -27.60 15.14 3.38
N ASP A 55 -26.30 15.27 3.65
CA ASP A 55 -25.59 14.30 4.48
C ASP A 55 -26.06 14.40 5.94
N PHE A 56 -26.02 13.26 6.66
CA PHE A 56 -26.62 13.07 8.00
C PHE A 56 -25.90 13.80 9.16
N SER A 57 -25.43 15.04 8.97
CA SER A 57 -24.91 15.86 10.08
C SER A 57 -25.97 16.85 10.57
N SER A 58 -26.36 16.73 11.84
CA SER A 58 -27.44 17.54 12.44
C SER A 58 -27.19 19.04 12.31
N ALA A 59 -25.93 19.49 12.42
CA ALA A 59 -25.56 20.88 12.23
C ALA A 59 -25.81 21.40 10.79
N GLN A 60 -25.61 20.57 9.77
CA GLN A 60 -25.90 20.94 8.38
C GLN A 60 -27.40 20.98 8.12
N ARG A 61 -28.14 19.99 8.65
CA ARG A 61 -29.60 19.93 8.58
C ARG A 61 -30.25 21.13 9.27
N ASN A 62 -29.89 21.42 10.51
CA ASN A 62 -30.44 22.54 11.26
C ASN A 62 -30.07 23.88 10.61
N GLY A 63 -28.82 24.02 10.12
CA GLY A 63 -28.39 25.21 9.40
C GLY A 63 -29.18 25.44 8.12
N PHE A 64 -29.49 24.38 7.37
CA PHE A 64 -30.39 24.43 6.22
C PHE A 64 -31.80 24.89 6.62
N ILE A 65 -32.39 24.30 7.66
CA ILE A 65 -33.73 24.65 8.15
C ILE A 65 -33.77 26.14 8.57
N ALA A 66 -32.81 26.57 9.39
CA ALA A 66 -32.70 27.96 9.84
C ALA A 66 -32.55 28.95 8.67
N ALA A 67 -31.76 28.60 7.65
CA ALA A 67 -31.61 29.42 6.45
C ALA A 67 -32.87 29.46 5.59
N CYS A 68 -33.61 28.36 5.46
CA CYS A 68 -34.89 28.35 4.72
C CYS A 68 -35.92 29.24 5.41
N MET A 69 -36.02 29.14 6.75
CA MET A 69 -36.90 29.99 7.55
C MET A 69 -36.49 31.47 7.45
N GLU A 70 -35.20 31.80 7.51
CA GLU A 70 -34.67 33.16 7.36
C GLU A 70 -35.00 33.77 6.00
N VAL A 71 -34.84 33.01 4.91
CA VAL A 71 -34.83 33.55 3.54
C VAL A 71 -36.19 33.51 2.86
N PHE A 72 -37.01 32.49 3.12
CA PHE A 72 -38.33 32.34 2.52
C PHE A 72 -39.49 32.58 3.49
N ASN A 73 -39.20 32.90 4.75
CA ASN A 73 -40.20 33.12 5.82
C ASN A 73 -41.19 31.95 5.98
N VAL A 74 -40.71 30.72 5.77
CA VAL A 74 -41.50 29.49 5.87
C VAL A 74 -41.50 28.90 7.28
N SER A 75 -42.50 28.10 7.60
CA SER A 75 -42.52 27.35 8.86
C SER A 75 -41.41 26.28 8.91
N ASN A 76 -40.97 25.91 10.12
CA ASN A 76 -39.99 24.84 10.33
C ASN A 76 -40.43 23.51 9.66
N LYS A 77 -41.73 23.18 9.74
CA LYS A 77 -42.32 22.00 9.09
C LYS A 77 -42.18 22.04 7.56
N ALA A 78 -42.41 23.19 6.94
CA ALA A 78 -42.21 23.39 5.49
C ALA A 78 -40.72 23.32 5.11
N ALA A 79 -39.83 23.95 5.87
CA ALA A 79 -38.38 23.86 5.67
C ALA A 79 -37.85 22.41 5.76
N ILE A 80 -38.41 21.58 6.66
CA ILE A 80 -38.10 20.14 6.75
C ILE A 80 -38.61 19.36 5.53
N SER A 81 -39.76 19.72 4.96
CA SER A 81 -40.33 18.98 3.80
C SER A 81 -39.48 19.06 2.52
N HIS A 82 -38.57 20.05 2.41
CA HIS A 82 -37.60 20.13 1.32
C HIS A 82 -36.34 19.25 1.52
N LEU A 83 -36.22 18.52 2.63
CA LEU A 83 -35.06 17.67 2.95
C LEU A 83 -35.38 16.17 2.81
N LYS A 84 -34.56 15.45 2.02
CA LYS A 84 -34.67 13.99 1.84
C LYS A 84 -33.42 13.26 2.33
N GLY A 85 -33.61 12.21 3.14
CA GLY A 85 -32.53 11.35 3.63
C GLY A 85 -32.02 10.36 2.58
N CYS A 86 -30.69 10.26 2.44
CA CYS A 86 -30.06 9.36 1.46
C CYS A 86 -30.25 7.88 1.85
N HIS A 87 -31.07 7.16 1.09
CA HIS A 87 -31.43 5.75 1.34
C HIS A 87 -30.21 4.81 1.30
N HIS A 88 -29.23 5.13 0.45
CA HIS A 88 -28.01 4.35 0.30
C HIS A 88 -27.21 4.25 1.62
N HIS A 89 -27.22 5.29 2.45
CA HIS A 89 -26.52 5.29 3.74
C HIS A 89 -27.17 4.37 4.77
N PHE A 90 -28.50 4.31 4.81
CA PHE A 90 -29.24 3.36 5.64
C PHE A 90 -29.01 1.92 5.18
N GLN A 91 -29.19 1.64 3.88
CA GLN A 91 -28.93 0.31 3.29
C GLN A 91 -27.48 -0.16 3.50
N ALA A 92 -26.50 0.74 3.41
CA ALA A 92 -25.10 0.44 3.69
C ALA A 92 -24.84 0.10 5.17
N SER A 93 -25.58 0.72 6.11
CA SER A 93 -25.50 0.41 7.54
C SER A 93 -26.19 -0.92 7.89
N VAL A 94 -27.40 -1.16 7.35
CA VAL A 94 -28.09 -2.48 7.41
C VAL A 94 -27.19 -3.58 6.87
N THR A 95 -26.47 -3.33 5.78
CA THR A 95 -25.51 -4.28 5.17
C THR A 95 -24.34 -4.61 6.08
N ARG A 96 -23.84 -3.66 6.89
CA ARG A 96 -22.78 -3.92 7.88
C ARG A 96 -23.29 -4.74 9.05
N ILE A 97 -24.48 -4.42 9.58
CA ILE A 97 -25.05 -5.14 10.73
C ILE A 97 -25.51 -6.56 10.39
N LYS A 98 -26.13 -6.79 9.22
CA LYS A 98 -26.55 -8.13 8.80
C LYS A 98 -25.36 -9.09 8.56
N GLN A 99 -24.16 -8.56 8.38
CA GLN A 99 -22.91 -9.31 8.28
C GLN A 99 -22.25 -9.54 9.66
N ASN A 100 -22.64 -8.80 10.70
CA ASN A 100 -22.06 -8.90 12.03
C ASN A 100 -22.66 -10.06 12.85
N ARG A 101 -21.94 -11.18 12.91
CA ARG A 101 -22.40 -12.44 13.51
C ARG A 101 -22.53 -12.43 15.03
N SER A 102 -21.94 -11.47 15.75
CA SER A 102 -22.16 -11.32 17.20
C SER A 102 -23.49 -10.62 17.53
N VAL A 103 -24.06 -9.92 16.55
CA VAL A 103 -25.28 -9.11 16.64
C VAL A 103 -26.47 -9.81 15.97
N ILE A 104 -26.29 -10.32 14.74
CA ILE A 104 -27.31 -11.03 13.95
C ILE A 104 -26.83 -12.46 13.61
N MET A 105 -27.54 -13.46 14.12
CA MET A 105 -27.27 -14.88 13.84
C MET A 105 -27.56 -15.23 12.37
N ALA A 106 -26.84 -16.20 11.83
CA ALA A 106 -26.80 -16.49 10.39
C ALA A 106 -28.18 -16.88 9.80
N ASP A 107 -28.99 -17.60 10.56
CA ASP A 107 -30.37 -18.00 10.21
C ASP A 107 -31.37 -16.84 10.24
N LYS A 108 -31.11 -15.80 11.06
CA LYS A 108 -31.99 -14.62 11.19
C LYS A 108 -31.66 -13.48 10.21
N VAL A 109 -30.58 -13.58 9.44
CA VAL A 109 -30.12 -12.53 8.50
C VAL A 109 -31.22 -12.09 7.53
N LYS A 110 -31.91 -13.05 6.89
CA LYS A 110 -32.95 -12.75 5.90
C LYS A 110 -34.16 -12.05 6.55
N ILE A 111 -34.51 -12.46 7.77
CA ILE A 111 -35.60 -11.86 8.56
C ILE A 111 -35.25 -10.42 8.96
N PHE A 112 -34.02 -10.18 9.44
CA PHE A 112 -33.52 -8.83 9.77
C PHE A 112 -33.52 -7.91 8.54
N GLU A 113 -33.04 -8.42 7.40
CA GLU A 113 -32.98 -7.65 6.15
C GLU A 113 -34.36 -7.29 5.59
N THR A 114 -35.33 -8.22 5.63
CA THR A 114 -36.72 -7.93 5.24
C THR A 114 -37.34 -6.89 6.16
N LEU A 115 -37.21 -7.03 7.49
CA LEU A 115 -37.77 -6.06 8.43
C LEU A 115 -37.16 -4.65 8.26
N CYS A 116 -35.85 -4.55 8.00
CA CYS A 116 -35.21 -3.26 7.74
C CYS A 116 -35.62 -2.65 6.38
N HIS A 117 -35.82 -3.45 5.34
CA HIS A 117 -36.37 -2.95 4.07
C HIS A 117 -37.82 -2.48 4.22
N ASN A 118 -38.62 -3.19 5.02
CA ASN A 118 -40.02 -2.83 5.27
C ASN A 118 -40.16 -1.48 5.98
N LEU A 119 -39.12 -0.93 6.64
CA LEU A 119 -39.14 0.44 7.16
C LEU A 119 -39.12 1.51 6.06
N LEU A 120 -38.55 1.20 4.89
CA LEU A 120 -38.50 2.08 3.72
C LEU A 120 -39.79 2.05 2.87
N LEU A 121 -40.81 1.29 3.28
CA LEU A 121 -42.11 1.23 2.62
C LEU A 121 -43.14 2.16 3.29
N SER A 122 -44.14 2.58 2.52
CA SER A 122 -45.31 3.29 3.07
C SER A 122 -46.14 2.39 4.01
N ASN A 123 -47.02 2.98 4.81
CA ASN A 123 -47.93 2.19 5.67
C ASN A 123 -48.88 1.31 4.85
N ALA A 124 -49.32 1.77 3.66
CA ALA A 124 -50.21 1.04 2.78
C ALA A 124 -49.56 -0.22 2.18
N GLU A 125 -48.30 -0.13 1.77
CA GLU A 125 -47.54 -1.26 1.20
C GLU A 125 -47.07 -2.26 2.27
N ALA A 126 -46.80 -1.78 3.50
CA ALA A 126 -46.23 -2.60 4.56
C ALA A 126 -47.26 -3.36 5.41
N GLY A 127 -48.54 -2.96 5.36
CA GLY A 127 -49.64 -3.60 6.13
C GLY A 127 -49.54 -3.49 7.66
N LYS A 128 -48.60 -2.68 8.17
CA LYS A 128 -48.37 -2.40 9.59
C LYS A 128 -47.94 -0.94 9.79
N THR A 129 -48.21 -0.37 10.96
CA THR A 129 -47.72 0.97 11.33
C THR A 129 -46.19 1.01 11.40
N HIS A 130 -45.61 2.22 11.45
CA HIS A 130 -44.15 2.36 11.54
C HIS A 130 -43.62 1.87 12.90
N GLU A 131 -44.35 2.19 13.96
CA GLU A 131 -44.07 1.80 15.35
C GLU A 131 -44.05 0.28 15.52
N GLU A 132 -45.05 -0.43 14.99
CA GLU A 132 -45.09 -1.90 15.03
C GLU A 132 -43.90 -2.52 14.30
N ARG A 133 -43.46 -1.92 13.18
CA ARG A 133 -42.27 -2.37 12.42
C ARG A 133 -40.97 -2.16 13.21
N ILE A 134 -40.79 -1.00 13.84
CA ILE A 134 -39.64 -0.69 14.71
C ILE A 134 -39.63 -1.60 15.94
N ASP A 135 -40.77 -1.79 16.59
CA ASP A 135 -40.96 -2.60 17.79
C ASP A 135 -40.74 -4.10 17.50
N GLU A 136 -41.18 -4.60 16.33
CA GLU A 136 -40.86 -5.95 15.85
C GLU A 136 -39.34 -6.17 15.70
N ILE A 137 -38.59 -5.16 15.22
CA ILE A 137 -37.12 -5.22 15.16
C ILE A 137 -36.50 -5.15 16.56
N ARG A 138 -36.96 -4.24 17.43
CA ARG A 138 -36.48 -4.11 18.82
C ARG A 138 -36.63 -5.43 19.60
N ARG A 139 -37.80 -6.09 19.53
CA ARG A 139 -38.05 -7.36 20.21
C ARG A 139 -37.21 -8.51 19.65
N ARG A 140 -37.09 -8.63 18.33
CA ARG A 140 -36.36 -9.75 17.67
C ARG A 140 -34.85 -9.60 17.71
N PHE A 141 -34.33 -8.38 17.82
CA PHE A 141 -32.91 -8.08 17.73
C PHE A 141 -32.46 -7.07 18.82
N PRO A 142 -32.55 -7.41 20.12
CA PRO A 142 -32.25 -6.48 21.21
C PRO A 142 -30.82 -5.90 21.15
N LYS A 143 -29.87 -6.63 20.55
CA LYS A 143 -28.47 -6.19 20.34
C LYS A 143 -28.31 -5.03 19.34
N VAL A 144 -29.30 -4.73 18.49
CA VAL A 144 -29.25 -3.55 17.60
C VAL A 144 -29.87 -2.29 18.22
N LYS A 145 -30.33 -2.33 19.48
CA LYS A 145 -31.05 -1.22 20.12
C LYS A 145 -30.35 0.13 19.94
N LYS A 146 -29.07 0.26 20.29
CA LYS A 146 -28.29 1.52 20.15
C LYS A 146 -28.20 2.05 18.71
N TRP A 147 -28.22 1.16 17.72
CA TRP A 147 -28.22 1.53 16.31
C TRP A 147 -29.62 1.95 15.83
N LEU A 148 -30.65 1.20 16.22
CA LEU A 148 -32.03 1.47 15.84
C LEU A 148 -32.54 2.76 16.49
N ASP A 149 -32.25 2.97 17.77
CA ASP A 149 -32.62 4.18 18.53
C ASP A 149 -32.01 5.46 17.92
N TRP A 150 -30.88 5.35 17.21
CA TRP A 150 -30.27 6.46 16.45
C TRP A 150 -31.04 6.76 15.14
N TRP A 151 -31.52 5.73 14.45
CA TRP A 151 -32.35 5.90 13.24
C TRP A 151 -33.81 6.32 13.55
N THR A 152 -34.30 6.05 14.77
CA THR A 152 -35.62 6.50 15.26
C THR A 152 -35.53 7.76 16.13
N MET A 153 -34.51 8.59 15.95
CA MET A 153 -34.58 9.98 16.43
C MET A 153 -35.59 10.71 15.56
N ALA A 154 -36.58 11.37 16.17
CA ALA A 154 -37.77 11.88 15.47
C ALA A 154 -37.45 12.81 14.28
N ASP A 155 -36.32 13.52 14.35
CA ASP A 155 -35.83 14.33 13.26
C ASP A 155 -35.28 13.47 12.10
N VAL A 156 -34.44 12.46 12.37
CA VAL A 156 -33.87 11.53 11.37
C VAL A 156 -34.98 10.71 10.72
N GLU A 157 -35.86 10.14 11.54
CA GLU A 157 -36.98 9.26 11.15
C GLU A 157 -37.88 9.91 10.09
N ALA A 158 -38.25 11.18 10.32
CA ALA A 158 -39.12 11.98 9.45
C ALA A 158 -38.50 12.38 8.10
N THR A 159 -37.18 12.19 7.89
CA THR A 159 -36.51 12.53 6.61
C THR A 159 -36.20 11.31 5.74
N LEU A 160 -36.18 10.11 6.33
CA LEU A 160 -35.78 8.88 5.65
C LEU A 160 -36.98 7.98 5.32
N PHE A 161 -37.88 7.74 6.26
CA PHE A 161 -38.92 6.73 6.12
C PHE A 161 -40.21 7.33 5.51
N PRO A 162 -40.74 6.79 4.39
CA PRO A 162 -41.92 7.36 3.73
C PRO A 162 -43.14 7.48 4.65
N SER A 163 -43.36 6.51 5.54
CA SER A 163 -44.47 6.52 6.52
C SER A 163 -44.37 7.60 7.61
N ARG A 164 -43.32 8.43 7.60
CA ARG A 164 -43.06 9.49 8.59
C ARG A 164 -42.77 10.86 7.97
N ARG A 165 -42.72 10.96 6.64
CA ARG A 165 -42.61 12.24 5.94
C ARG A 165 -43.94 12.99 5.98
N ALA A 166 -43.88 14.31 6.16
CA ALA A 166 -45.03 15.16 5.88
C ALA A 166 -45.23 15.20 4.35
N MET A 167 -46.42 14.83 3.88
CA MET A 167 -46.77 14.90 2.46
C MET A 167 -46.89 16.37 2.03
N LEU A 168 -46.39 16.70 0.85
CA LEU A 168 -46.70 17.95 0.15
C LEU A 168 -48.11 17.84 -0.45
N GLU A 169 -48.89 18.91 -0.40
CA GLU A 169 -50.28 18.93 -0.90
C GLU A 169 -50.36 18.57 -2.39
N ASP A 170 -49.35 18.95 -3.18
CA ASP A 170 -49.31 18.77 -4.65
C ASP A 170 -48.84 17.38 -5.11
N SER A 171 -48.59 16.41 -4.21
CA SER A 171 -48.03 15.09 -4.60
C SER A 171 -48.53 13.93 -3.72
N PRO A 172 -49.81 13.54 -3.85
CA PRO A 172 -50.44 12.53 -2.98
C PRO A 172 -49.92 11.10 -3.16
N ASN A 173 -49.21 10.80 -4.26
CA ASN A 173 -48.73 9.45 -4.58
C ASN A 173 -47.32 9.13 -4.01
N GLY A 174 -46.68 10.05 -3.28
CA GLY A 174 -45.40 9.81 -2.62
C GLY A 174 -44.16 9.77 -3.53
N ASP A 175 -44.33 9.96 -4.84
CA ASP A 175 -43.23 10.33 -5.74
C ASP A 175 -43.01 11.85 -5.64
N ASP A 176 -41.86 12.23 -5.09
CA ASP A 176 -41.45 13.60 -4.83
C ASP A 176 -40.48 14.13 -5.90
N GLY A 177 -40.25 13.36 -6.97
CA GLY A 177 -39.30 13.69 -8.05
C GLY A 177 -37.82 13.66 -7.63
N LEU A 178 -37.50 13.38 -6.36
CA LEU A 178 -36.17 13.56 -5.81
C LEU A 178 -35.30 12.29 -5.94
N PRO A 179 -34.09 12.37 -6.55
CA PRO A 179 -33.21 11.22 -6.65
C PRO A 179 -32.81 10.67 -5.28
N THR A 180 -32.90 9.36 -5.12
CA THR A 180 -32.69 8.64 -3.85
C THR A 180 -31.20 8.51 -3.44
N THR A 181 -30.27 9.11 -4.20
CA THR A 181 -28.81 8.93 -4.05
C THR A 181 -28.01 10.23 -4.22
N THR A 182 -26.93 10.36 -3.46
CA THR A 182 -26.00 11.51 -3.44
C THR A 182 -24.82 11.37 -4.41
N ASN A 183 -24.91 10.50 -5.43
CA ASN A 183 -23.81 10.14 -6.34
C ASN A 183 -23.09 11.36 -6.97
N ALA A 184 -23.84 12.41 -7.30
CA ALA A 184 -23.30 13.68 -7.80
C ALA A 184 -22.33 14.36 -6.81
N GLN A 185 -22.74 14.44 -5.55
CA GLN A 185 -22.01 15.13 -4.47
C GLN A 185 -20.77 14.35 -4.04
N GLU A 186 -20.88 13.01 -3.95
CA GLU A 186 -19.73 12.13 -3.68
C GLU A 186 -18.66 12.20 -4.79
N SER A 187 -19.07 12.35 -6.06
CA SER A 187 -18.13 12.50 -7.17
C SER A 187 -17.28 13.77 -7.05
N MET A 188 -17.88 14.88 -6.59
CA MET A 188 -17.22 16.17 -6.41
C MET A 188 -16.25 16.18 -5.23
N HIS A 189 -16.55 15.46 -4.14
CA HIS A 189 -15.60 15.30 -3.03
C HIS A 189 -14.25 14.72 -3.51
N ARG A 190 -14.26 13.78 -4.45
CA ARG A 190 -13.03 13.24 -5.05
C ARG A 190 -12.24 14.32 -5.81
N VAL A 191 -12.91 15.19 -6.55
CA VAL A 191 -12.28 16.29 -7.31
C VAL A 191 -11.62 17.29 -6.35
N TYR A 192 -12.30 17.69 -5.28
CA TYR A 192 -11.71 18.58 -4.26
C TYR A 192 -10.45 17.98 -3.61
N TYR A 193 -10.42 16.68 -3.33
CA TYR A 193 -9.22 15.98 -2.83
C TYR A 193 -8.11 15.81 -3.88
N MET A 194 -8.43 15.87 -5.17
CA MET A 194 -7.42 15.82 -6.25
C MET A 194 -6.61 17.10 -6.31
N PHE A 195 -7.26 18.27 -6.37
CA PHE A 195 -6.54 19.55 -6.48
C PHE A 195 -6.13 20.17 -5.13
N SER A 196 -6.89 19.94 -4.04
CA SER A 196 -6.52 20.44 -2.72
C SER A 196 -6.27 19.32 -1.71
N ALA A 197 -5.04 19.28 -1.17
CA ALA A 197 -4.63 18.33 -0.13
C ALA A 197 -5.26 18.61 1.26
N GLY A 198 -6.06 19.67 1.39
CA GLY A 198 -6.67 20.12 2.64
C GLY A 198 -5.67 20.75 3.63
N LYS A 199 -6.20 21.37 4.70
CA LYS A 199 -5.44 22.02 5.79
C LYS A 199 -4.35 23.03 5.32
N LYS A 200 -4.68 23.86 4.32
CA LYS A 200 -3.82 24.97 3.85
C LYS A 200 -4.21 26.29 4.51
N HIS A 201 -3.37 27.32 4.39
CA HIS A 201 -3.76 28.69 4.75
C HIS A 201 -4.96 29.13 3.89
N LEU A 202 -5.90 29.88 4.48
CA LEU A 202 -7.16 30.26 3.85
C LEU A 202 -6.96 30.86 2.45
N PHE A 203 -6.02 31.81 2.32
CA PHE A 203 -5.70 32.45 1.05
C PHE A 203 -5.33 31.45 -0.07
N TYR A 204 -4.43 30.49 0.19
CA TYR A 204 -4.07 29.47 -0.81
C TYR A 204 -5.24 28.53 -1.13
N GLY A 205 -6.10 28.24 -0.15
CA GLY A 205 -7.35 27.52 -0.40
C GLY A 205 -8.31 28.28 -1.31
N MET A 206 -8.44 29.61 -1.14
CA MET A 206 -9.24 30.45 -2.03
C MET A 206 -8.64 30.50 -3.45
N VAL A 207 -7.33 30.65 -3.58
CA VAL A 207 -6.64 30.65 -4.90
C VAL A 207 -6.84 29.30 -5.61
N GLU A 208 -6.78 28.18 -4.91
CA GLU A 208 -7.04 26.85 -5.47
C GLU A 208 -8.50 26.66 -5.89
N LEU A 209 -9.46 27.12 -5.10
CA LEU A 209 -10.89 27.07 -5.45
C LEU A 209 -11.21 28.02 -6.62
N TYR A 210 -10.61 29.20 -6.66
CA TYR A 210 -10.75 30.16 -7.77
C TYR A 210 -10.15 29.60 -9.06
N GLY A 211 -8.95 29.01 -8.99
CA GLY A 211 -8.31 28.32 -10.12
C GLY A 211 -9.15 27.15 -10.63
N PHE A 212 -9.80 26.39 -9.73
CA PHE A 212 -10.74 25.34 -10.11
C PHE A 212 -11.99 25.88 -10.83
N VAL A 213 -12.61 26.94 -10.32
CA VAL A 213 -13.75 27.60 -11.00
C VAL A 213 -13.33 28.15 -12.37
N LYS A 214 -12.16 28.77 -12.47
CA LYS A 214 -11.62 29.27 -13.75
C LYS A 214 -11.27 28.14 -14.73
N ALA A 215 -10.90 26.95 -14.25
CA ALA A 215 -10.75 25.77 -15.10
C ALA A 215 -12.10 25.31 -15.67
N LEU A 216 -13.14 25.19 -14.84
CA LEU A 216 -14.50 24.84 -15.31
C LEU A 216 -15.06 25.87 -16.31
N GLU A 217 -14.84 27.16 -16.06
CA GLU A 217 -15.23 28.25 -16.96
C GLU A 217 -14.46 28.19 -18.29
N LYS A 218 -13.16 27.85 -18.26
CA LYS A 218 -12.35 27.64 -19.46
C LYS A 218 -12.85 26.42 -20.25
N ASP A 219 -13.14 25.31 -19.58
CA ASP A 219 -13.62 24.08 -20.20
C ASP A 219 -14.99 24.29 -20.86
N TYR A 220 -15.90 25.01 -20.21
CA TYR A 220 -17.16 25.44 -20.81
C TYR A 220 -16.92 26.29 -22.09
N ASN A 221 -16.07 27.31 -22.01
CA ASN A 221 -15.73 28.15 -23.16
C ASN A 221 -15.04 27.38 -24.30
N LEU A 222 -14.29 26.31 -24.01
CA LEU A 222 -13.70 25.44 -25.02
C LEU A 222 -14.76 24.60 -25.72
N VAL A 223 -15.67 23.95 -24.98
CA VAL A 223 -16.77 23.17 -25.56
C VAL A 223 -17.70 24.04 -26.41
N MET A 224 -18.03 25.25 -25.94
CA MET A 224 -18.84 26.20 -26.71
C MET A 224 -18.14 26.71 -27.99
N ARG A 225 -16.83 26.49 -28.13
CA ARG A 225 -16.03 26.74 -29.35
C ARG A 225 -15.77 25.47 -30.18
N GLY A 226 -16.46 24.36 -29.86
CA GLY A 226 -16.32 23.08 -30.55
C GLY A 226 -15.06 22.27 -30.17
N MET A 227 -14.32 22.69 -29.15
CA MET A 227 -13.09 22.01 -28.71
C MET A 227 -13.41 20.96 -27.62
N PRO A 228 -12.96 19.70 -27.75
CA PRO A 228 -13.19 18.68 -26.73
C PRO A 228 -12.32 18.93 -25.48
N ILE A 229 -12.93 18.73 -24.30
CA ILE A 229 -12.28 18.83 -22.98
C ILE A 229 -12.00 17.44 -22.38
N GLU A 230 -11.13 17.32 -21.38
CA GLU A 230 -10.78 16.01 -20.78
C GLU A 230 -11.86 15.43 -19.86
N TYR A 231 -12.69 16.27 -19.24
CA TYR A 231 -13.77 15.80 -18.38
C TYR A 231 -14.85 15.07 -19.21
N GLY A 232 -15.31 13.91 -18.74
CA GLY A 232 -16.13 12.98 -19.53
C GLY A 232 -15.34 12.19 -20.60
N ASN A 233 -14.20 12.69 -21.07
CA ASN A 233 -13.32 12.08 -22.06
C ASN A 233 -12.13 11.31 -21.46
N GLN A 234 -12.14 10.99 -20.16
CA GLN A 234 -11.23 9.96 -19.64
C GLN A 234 -11.51 8.63 -20.36
N PRO A 235 -10.54 8.04 -21.09
CA PRO A 235 -10.74 6.71 -21.64
C PRO A 235 -10.96 5.75 -20.47
N ARG A 236 -12.08 5.00 -20.50
CA ARG A 236 -12.45 3.98 -19.49
C ARG A 236 -11.48 2.78 -19.40
N LYS A 237 -10.23 2.94 -19.85
CA LYS A 237 -9.27 1.89 -20.20
C LYS A 237 -7.81 2.25 -19.89
N GLN A 238 -7.50 3.06 -18.86
CA GLN A 238 -6.12 3.07 -18.38
C GLN A 238 -5.87 1.76 -17.62
N ILE A 239 -5.06 0.89 -18.21
CA ILE A 239 -4.77 -0.45 -17.69
C ILE A 239 -3.66 -0.33 -16.64
N ASP A 240 -3.83 -0.98 -15.49
CA ASP A 240 -2.79 -1.05 -14.46
C ASP A 240 -1.54 -1.75 -15.00
N ILE A 241 -0.35 -1.38 -14.56
CA ILE A 241 0.89 -2.01 -15.08
C ILE A 241 0.92 -3.52 -14.81
N GLY A 242 0.39 -3.98 -13.67
CA GLY A 242 0.22 -5.40 -13.44
C GLY A 242 -0.72 -6.03 -14.48
N GLU A 243 -1.87 -5.39 -14.73
CA GLU A 243 -2.89 -5.87 -15.66
C GLU A 243 -2.41 -5.82 -17.13
N SER A 244 -1.55 -4.86 -17.49
CA SER A 244 -0.86 -4.73 -18.79
C SER A 244 0.14 -5.86 -19.04
N ILE A 245 0.65 -6.48 -17.97
CA ILE A 245 1.54 -7.65 -17.98
C ILE A 245 0.73 -8.95 -17.65
N GLY A 246 -0.61 -8.89 -17.70
CA GLY A 246 -1.50 -10.06 -17.53
C GLY A 246 -1.89 -10.41 -16.09
N TRP A 247 -1.54 -9.57 -15.11
CA TRP A 247 -1.77 -9.78 -13.68
C TRP A 247 -3.15 -9.26 -13.25
N LYS A 248 -4.12 -10.15 -13.04
CA LYS A 248 -5.51 -9.79 -12.69
C LYS A 248 -5.69 -9.45 -11.20
N LYS A 249 -6.31 -8.30 -10.89
CA LYS A 249 -6.59 -7.85 -9.52
C LYS A 249 -7.67 -8.69 -8.80
N PRO A 250 -7.50 -9.04 -7.52
CA PRO A 250 -8.57 -9.62 -6.70
C PRO A 250 -9.75 -8.65 -6.46
N THR A 251 -10.95 -9.18 -6.29
CA THR A 251 -12.20 -8.40 -6.22
C THR A 251 -12.40 -7.63 -4.91
N LYS A 252 -13.21 -6.56 -4.96
CA LYS A 252 -13.44 -5.56 -3.91
C LYS A 252 -13.77 -6.08 -2.49
N ARG A 253 -14.20 -7.33 -2.31
CA ARG A 253 -14.59 -7.90 -1.00
C ARG A 253 -13.44 -8.07 0.01
N GLN A 254 -12.18 -7.90 -0.39
CA GLN A 254 -11.01 -8.20 0.45
C GLN A 254 -10.35 -6.98 1.15
N ARG A 255 -10.84 -5.74 0.99
CA ARG A 255 -10.06 -4.51 1.33
C ARG A 255 -10.59 -3.57 2.41
N ALA A 256 -11.68 -3.87 3.11
CA ALA A 256 -12.35 -2.88 4.00
C ALA A 256 -12.23 -3.20 5.50
N ALA A 257 -11.34 -2.49 6.23
CA ALA A 257 -11.39 -2.39 7.69
C ALA A 257 -10.74 -1.08 8.22
N PHE A 258 -11.36 -0.51 9.27
CA PHE A 258 -10.89 0.54 10.18
C PHE A 258 -10.83 2.03 9.74
N LEU A 259 -11.87 2.81 10.12
CA LEU A 259 -11.83 3.95 11.08
C LEU A 259 -13.16 4.75 11.05
N ASN A 260 -13.79 5.00 12.21
CA ASN A 260 -15.10 5.69 12.29
C ASN A 260 -14.99 7.22 12.14
N ASN A 261 -15.99 7.80 11.48
CA ASN A 261 -16.12 9.20 11.08
C ASN A 261 -17.37 9.92 11.64
N GLY A 262 -18.11 9.32 12.59
CA GLY A 262 -19.35 9.88 13.15
C GLY A 262 -20.63 9.28 12.55
N ARG A 263 -20.58 8.02 12.11
CA ARG A 263 -21.72 7.26 11.60
C ARG A 263 -22.52 6.62 12.73
N ALA A 264 -23.75 6.17 12.43
CA ALA A 264 -24.52 5.28 13.30
C ALA A 264 -23.65 4.10 13.78
N PRO A 265 -23.75 3.68 15.06
CA PRO A 265 -22.85 2.69 15.65
C PRO A 265 -23.11 1.29 15.05
N ASP A 266 -22.37 0.94 14.01
CA ASP A 266 -22.49 -0.34 13.28
C ASP A 266 -21.24 -1.23 13.36
N THR A 267 -20.32 -0.92 14.28
CA THR A 267 -19.13 -1.74 14.60
C THR A 267 -19.30 -2.51 15.92
N THR A 268 -18.67 -3.69 16.02
CA THR A 268 -18.80 -4.59 17.19
C THR A 268 -18.35 -3.93 18.49
N ASP A 269 -17.25 -3.18 18.48
CA ASP A 269 -16.70 -2.51 19.67
C ASP A 269 -17.67 -1.47 20.25
N GLU A 270 -18.39 -0.73 19.39
CA GLU A 270 -19.31 0.36 19.76
C GLU A 270 -20.67 -0.15 20.26
N LEU A 271 -21.08 -1.33 19.80
CA LEU A 271 -22.28 -2.00 20.29
C LEU A 271 -22.04 -2.69 21.66
N VAL A 272 -20.78 -2.98 22.03
CA VAL A 272 -20.44 -3.88 23.15
C VAL A 272 -19.56 -3.26 24.26
N SER A 273 -18.87 -2.13 24.05
CA SER A 273 -17.94 -1.58 25.07
C SER A 273 -17.96 -0.04 25.24
N GLU A 274 -17.71 0.42 26.46
CA GLU A 274 -17.61 1.84 26.84
C GLU A 274 -16.17 2.38 26.67
N ARG A 275 -16.01 3.68 26.34
CA ARG A 275 -14.69 4.34 26.23
C ARG A 275 -14.71 5.81 26.68
N PRO A 276 -13.64 6.30 27.34
CA PRO A 276 -13.45 7.71 27.68
C PRO A 276 -12.65 8.51 26.62
N ASP A 277 -12.29 9.75 26.97
CA ASP A 277 -12.32 10.93 26.08
C ASP A 277 -11.11 11.32 25.22
N LYS A 278 -11.37 12.29 24.32
CA LYS A 278 -10.45 12.90 23.35
C LYS A 278 -9.53 13.98 23.96
N ARG A 279 -8.36 14.25 23.33
CA ARG A 279 -7.58 15.50 23.52
C ARG A 279 -7.15 16.16 22.20
N ALA A 280 -6.78 17.44 22.30
CA ALA A 280 -6.75 18.43 21.22
C ALA A 280 -5.49 18.45 20.31
N LYS A 281 -5.51 19.33 19.30
CA LYS A 281 -4.46 19.48 18.26
C LYS A 281 -3.40 20.51 18.67
N GLY A 282 -2.13 20.25 18.36
CA GLY A 282 -1.02 21.22 18.44
C GLY A 282 -0.38 21.54 17.08
N GLY A 283 0.29 22.70 16.99
CA GLY A 283 0.94 23.22 15.77
C GLY A 283 2.34 22.64 15.46
N ARG A 284 3.03 23.22 14.46
CA ARG A 284 4.40 22.82 14.06
C ARG A 284 5.42 23.32 15.11
N PRO A 285 6.40 22.51 15.54
CA PRO A 285 7.45 22.97 16.46
C PRO A 285 8.37 24.02 15.80
N PRO A 286 9.01 24.90 16.60
CA PRO A 286 10.20 25.63 16.20
C PRO A 286 11.33 24.69 15.76
N ASN A 287 12.29 25.20 14.99
CA ASN A 287 13.54 24.52 14.58
C ASN A 287 13.38 23.25 13.71
N ALA A 288 12.31 23.15 12.91
CA ALA A 288 12.24 22.10 11.88
C ALA A 288 13.13 22.48 10.67
N PRO A 289 14.06 21.61 10.21
CA PRO A 289 14.95 21.91 9.09
C PRO A 289 14.20 22.15 7.78
N ASN A 290 14.84 22.88 6.86
CA ASN A 290 14.36 23.06 5.50
C ASN A 290 14.39 21.72 4.75
N ILE A 291 13.34 21.45 3.97
CA ILE A 291 13.23 20.25 3.13
C ILE A 291 13.74 20.64 1.75
N ASP A 292 14.73 19.92 1.23
CA ASP A 292 15.20 20.04 -0.14
C ASP A 292 14.16 19.42 -1.09
N GLN A 293 13.79 20.20 -2.10
CA GLN A 293 12.78 19.88 -3.11
C GLN A 293 13.27 20.21 -4.53
N GLY A 294 14.59 20.21 -4.76
CA GLY A 294 15.17 20.47 -6.07
C GLY A 294 14.64 19.53 -7.16
N LEU A 295 14.14 20.10 -8.27
CA LEU A 295 13.38 19.37 -9.31
C LEU A 295 14.16 18.21 -9.95
N HIS A 296 15.47 18.36 -10.12
CA HIS A 296 16.34 17.33 -10.73
C HIS A 296 17.20 16.58 -9.70
N THR A 297 17.18 16.98 -8.43
CA THR A 297 18.00 16.41 -7.36
C THR A 297 17.18 15.69 -6.31
N THR A 298 15.86 15.78 -6.35
CA THR A 298 14.95 15.14 -5.38
C THR A 298 13.73 14.52 -6.05
N PHE A 299 13.15 13.49 -5.41
CA PHE A 299 11.84 12.96 -5.78
C PHE A 299 11.10 12.41 -4.56
N VAL A 300 9.78 12.27 -4.67
CA VAL A 300 8.90 11.86 -3.56
C VAL A 300 8.98 10.35 -3.34
N LEU A 301 9.34 9.94 -2.13
CA LEU A 301 9.37 8.53 -1.69
C LEU A 301 8.32 8.29 -0.58
N TYR A 302 8.32 7.11 0.06
CA TYR A 302 7.48 6.91 1.25
C TYR A 302 7.87 7.91 2.35
N ALA A 303 6.98 8.87 2.63
CA ALA A 303 7.25 9.92 3.62
C ALA A 303 6.71 9.58 5.00
N ALA A 304 7.50 9.87 6.04
CA ALA A 304 7.03 9.88 7.42
C ALA A 304 5.82 10.82 7.62
N PRO A 305 4.77 10.41 8.37
CA PRO A 305 3.63 11.28 8.65
C PRO A 305 4.00 12.37 9.66
N LYS A 306 3.57 13.60 9.37
CA LYS A 306 3.77 14.75 10.27
C LYS A 306 3.06 14.53 11.61
N LYS A 307 3.60 15.07 12.72
CA LYS A 307 3.06 14.94 14.09
C LYS A 307 1.55 15.26 14.21
N GLY A 308 1.01 16.16 13.36
CA GLY A 308 -0.42 16.50 13.29
C GLY A 308 -1.31 15.58 12.42
N HIS A 309 -0.81 14.42 11.99
CA HIS A 309 -1.58 13.41 11.25
C HIS A 309 -2.51 12.63 12.18
N LYS A 310 -3.76 12.38 11.78
CA LYS A 310 -4.76 11.68 12.64
C LYS A 310 -4.29 10.30 13.10
N GLN A 311 -3.54 9.61 12.24
CA GLN A 311 -2.95 8.30 12.54
C GLN A 311 -1.46 8.39 12.94
N PHE A 312 -0.91 9.56 13.32
CA PHE A 312 0.52 9.71 13.62
C PHE A 312 1.02 8.64 14.62
N ASN A 313 0.25 8.35 15.67
CA ASN A 313 0.58 7.33 16.64
C ASN A 313 0.61 5.89 16.10
N TYR A 314 -0.06 5.59 14.97
CA TYR A 314 -0.06 4.28 14.30
C TYR A 314 0.97 4.21 13.16
N LEU A 315 1.47 5.36 12.69
CA LEU A 315 2.31 5.46 11.49
C LEU A 315 3.73 6.01 11.76
N LYS A 316 4.03 6.43 13.00
CA LYS A 316 5.38 6.73 13.49
C LYS A 316 6.24 5.46 13.58
N ASN A 317 7.56 5.63 13.69
CA ASN A 317 8.53 4.54 13.89
C ASN A 317 8.55 3.46 12.78
N ARG A 318 8.22 3.83 11.53
CA ARG A 318 8.15 2.93 10.37
C ARG A 318 9.34 3.03 9.41
N CYS A 319 10.48 3.57 9.83
CA CYS A 319 11.67 3.64 8.98
C CYS A 319 12.17 2.25 8.53
N TRP A 320 11.99 1.21 9.35
CA TRP A 320 12.23 -0.19 8.98
C TRP A 320 11.40 -0.63 7.76
N LEU A 321 10.10 -0.29 7.74
CA LEU A 321 9.18 -0.60 6.64
C LEU A 321 9.55 0.20 5.39
N VAL A 322 9.76 1.50 5.57
CA VAL A 322 10.00 2.46 4.50
C VAL A 322 11.33 2.18 3.80
N ALA A 323 12.43 2.00 4.54
CA ALA A 323 13.74 1.71 3.96
C ALA A 323 13.72 0.38 3.19
N THR A 324 13.16 -0.70 3.78
CA THR A 324 13.07 -1.99 3.09
C THR A 324 12.20 -1.92 1.82
N LEU A 325 11.07 -1.19 1.85
CA LEU A 325 10.23 -1.03 0.66
C LEU A 325 10.91 -0.24 -0.46
N GLU A 326 11.68 0.82 -0.17
CA GLU A 326 12.43 1.54 -1.21
C GLU A 326 13.54 0.69 -1.84
N LEU A 327 14.25 -0.09 -1.01
CA LEU A 327 15.35 -0.94 -1.47
C LEU A 327 14.85 -2.14 -2.29
N LEU A 328 13.71 -2.71 -1.93
CA LEU A 328 12.98 -3.70 -2.73
C LEU A 328 12.42 -3.08 -4.02
N PHE A 329 11.89 -1.86 -3.98
CA PHE A 329 11.36 -1.19 -5.17
C PHE A 329 12.44 -0.80 -6.19
N ALA A 330 13.70 -0.62 -5.76
CA ALA A 330 14.83 -0.38 -6.66
C ALA A 330 15.17 -1.60 -7.54
N VAL A 331 14.87 -2.82 -7.09
CA VAL A 331 15.12 -4.08 -7.81
C VAL A 331 13.86 -4.70 -8.44
N TYR A 332 12.69 -4.13 -8.17
CA TYR A 332 11.40 -4.57 -8.71
C TYR A 332 11.31 -4.35 -10.22
N SER A 333 11.18 -5.43 -10.98
CA SER A 333 11.13 -5.43 -12.45
C SER A 333 9.96 -6.27 -12.97
N PRO A 334 9.63 -6.24 -14.29
CA PRO A 334 8.57 -7.09 -14.85
C PRO A 334 8.78 -8.58 -14.60
N LEU A 335 10.02 -9.03 -14.36
CA LEU A 335 10.32 -10.42 -13.99
C LEU A 335 9.59 -10.87 -12.71
N TRP A 336 9.24 -9.94 -11.81
CA TRP A 336 8.43 -10.20 -10.61
C TRP A 336 6.95 -10.49 -10.92
N LEU A 337 6.51 -10.26 -12.17
CA LEU A 337 5.14 -10.42 -12.65
C LEU A 337 4.96 -11.59 -13.63
N GLN A 338 6.03 -12.34 -13.97
CA GLN A 338 6.02 -13.45 -14.94
C GLN A 338 4.92 -14.50 -14.72
N GLN A 339 4.48 -14.70 -13.47
CA GLN A 339 3.37 -15.60 -13.16
C GLN A 339 2.29 -14.89 -12.32
N PRO A 340 1.01 -14.99 -12.73
CA PRO A 340 -0.10 -14.49 -11.92
C PRO A 340 -0.30 -15.39 -10.70
N GLY A 341 -0.25 -14.84 -9.49
CA GLY A 341 -0.63 -15.58 -8.30
C GLY A 341 0.03 -15.15 -6.99
N GLY A 342 -0.43 -15.78 -5.92
CA GLY A 342 -0.19 -15.40 -4.53
C GLY A 342 -1.52 -15.17 -3.83
N LYS A 343 -1.63 -15.55 -2.56
CA LYS A 343 -2.86 -15.35 -1.78
C LYS A 343 -2.83 -13.93 -1.19
N ALA A 344 -3.99 -13.32 -0.98
CA ALA A 344 -4.06 -11.97 -0.38
C ALA A 344 -3.46 -11.88 1.05
N LYS A 345 -3.21 -13.03 1.70
CA LYS A 345 -2.48 -13.14 2.98
C LYS A 345 -0.96 -13.23 2.84
N ASP A 346 -0.44 -13.47 1.64
CA ASP A 346 0.99 -13.61 1.38
C ASP A 346 1.61 -12.21 1.29
N LEU A 347 2.71 -11.98 2.02
CA LEU A 347 3.31 -10.65 2.12
C LEU A 347 3.93 -10.23 0.78
N PHE A 348 4.60 -11.15 0.07
CA PHE A 348 5.17 -10.92 -1.24
C PHE A 348 4.11 -10.46 -2.26
N PHE A 349 2.94 -11.10 -2.29
CA PHE A 349 1.84 -10.73 -3.19
C PHE A 349 1.36 -9.28 -2.94
N ASN A 350 1.23 -8.90 -1.67
CA ASN A 350 0.83 -7.54 -1.30
C ASN A 350 1.90 -6.50 -1.67
N ILE A 351 3.18 -6.87 -1.60
CA ILE A 351 4.30 -6.01 -2.02
C ILE A 351 4.34 -5.85 -3.54
N VAL A 352 4.23 -6.92 -4.31
CA VAL A 352 4.14 -6.88 -5.78
C VAL A 352 2.95 -6.04 -6.24
N LEU A 353 1.78 -6.22 -5.63
CA LEU A 353 0.59 -5.43 -5.90
C LEU A 353 0.80 -3.95 -5.57
N HIS A 354 1.49 -3.64 -4.47
CA HIS A 354 1.83 -2.28 -4.06
C HIS A 354 2.86 -1.64 -5.01
N PHE A 355 3.86 -2.39 -5.48
CA PHE A 355 4.83 -1.90 -6.46
C PHE A 355 4.26 -1.74 -7.86
N SER A 356 3.34 -2.62 -8.29
CA SER A 356 2.55 -2.45 -9.53
C SER A 356 1.68 -1.18 -9.44
N SER A 357 1.01 -1.01 -8.30
CA SER A 357 0.22 0.20 -8.01
C SER A 357 1.11 1.44 -8.00
N ARG A 358 2.31 1.37 -7.38
CA ARG A 358 3.31 2.45 -7.33
C ARG A 358 3.89 2.77 -8.72
N SER A 359 4.11 1.78 -9.57
CA SER A 359 4.65 2.02 -10.92
C SER A 359 3.59 2.63 -11.84
N THR A 360 2.33 2.19 -11.73
CA THR A 360 1.16 2.82 -12.38
C THR A 360 0.94 4.25 -11.85
N PHE A 361 1.41 4.50 -10.64
CA PHE A 361 1.30 5.75 -9.90
C PHE A 361 2.49 6.71 -10.15
N ASP A 362 3.68 6.21 -10.49
CA ASP A 362 4.78 7.08 -10.94
C ASP A 362 4.38 7.79 -12.26
N LEU A 363 3.27 7.35 -12.91
CA LEU A 363 2.55 8.06 -13.98
C LEU A 363 1.54 9.14 -13.49
N THR A 364 1.09 9.18 -12.21
CA THR A 364 0.14 10.18 -11.61
C THR A 364 0.10 10.28 -10.04
N PRO A 365 0.08 11.47 -9.37
CA PRO A 365 0.19 11.64 -7.88
C PRO A 365 -1.12 11.51 -7.03
N LYS A 366 -1.22 11.00 -5.75
CA LYS A 366 -0.27 10.70 -4.62
C LYS A 366 -0.40 9.23 -4.02
N VAL A 367 0.67 8.66 -3.39
CA VAL A 367 0.81 7.23 -2.90
C VAL A 367 -0.10 6.82 -1.70
N ASN A 368 -0.46 5.52 -1.61
CA ASN A 368 -1.24 4.87 -0.52
C ASN A 368 -0.44 3.86 0.35
N GLN A 369 -1.04 3.39 1.47
CA GLN A 369 -0.37 2.60 2.53
C GLN A 369 -0.48 1.07 2.38
N ILE A 370 0.55 0.33 2.80
CA ILE A 370 0.52 -1.13 3.06
C ILE A 370 0.23 -1.40 4.55
N ASN A 371 -0.49 -2.47 4.88
CA ASN A 371 -0.78 -2.89 6.26
C ASN A 371 -0.46 -4.39 6.49
N PRO A 372 0.73 -4.75 7.04
CA PRO A 372 1.08 -6.11 7.42
C PRO A 372 0.72 -6.44 8.87
N ALA A 373 -0.05 -7.51 9.10
CA ALA A 373 -0.65 -7.87 10.39
C ALA A 373 0.33 -8.31 11.50
N SER A 374 1.61 -8.48 11.19
CA SER A 374 2.64 -8.94 12.14
C SER A 374 3.36 -7.81 12.89
N PHE A 375 3.04 -6.55 12.59
CA PHE A 375 3.73 -5.39 13.15
C PHE A 375 2.75 -4.52 13.92
N VAL A 376 3.06 -4.26 15.20
CA VAL A 376 2.21 -3.39 16.04
C VAL A 376 2.29 -1.96 15.51
N PRO A 377 1.18 -1.36 15.03
CA PRO A 377 1.22 -0.03 14.42
C PRO A 377 1.82 1.02 15.37
N GLY A 378 2.73 1.84 14.85
CA GLY A 378 3.39 2.90 15.61
C GLY A 378 4.55 2.45 16.50
N LYS A 379 4.81 1.15 16.62
CA LYS A 379 6.01 0.63 17.29
C LYS A 379 7.14 0.46 16.27
N PHE A 380 8.35 0.55 16.81
CA PHE A 380 9.56 0.21 16.08
C PHE A 380 9.62 -1.31 15.84
N SER A 381 10.25 -1.74 14.76
CA SER A 381 10.49 -3.16 14.44
C SER A 381 11.76 -3.31 13.59
N SER A 382 12.22 -4.53 13.36
CA SER A 382 13.47 -4.78 12.63
C SER A 382 13.24 -4.87 11.11
N ALA A 383 14.16 -4.29 10.34
CA ALA A 383 14.05 -4.20 8.88
C ALA A 383 14.41 -5.53 8.21
N ASP A 384 15.39 -6.22 8.79
CA ASP A 384 15.83 -7.59 8.51
C ASP A 384 14.67 -8.58 8.63
N ARG A 385 13.95 -8.62 9.76
CA ARG A 385 12.84 -9.54 9.96
C ARG A 385 11.68 -9.26 9.00
N PHE A 386 11.41 -8.00 8.70
CA PHE A 386 10.44 -7.65 7.68
C PHE A 386 10.90 -8.15 6.30
N MET A 387 12.15 -7.89 5.92
CA MET A 387 12.75 -8.32 4.64
C MET A 387 12.72 -9.85 4.48
N GLU A 388 13.12 -10.60 5.52
CA GLU A 388 12.97 -12.07 5.57
C GLU A 388 11.53 -12.49 5.23
N MET A 389 10.52 -11.91 5.89
CA MET A 389 9.12 -12.26 5.64
C MET A 389 8.65 -11.89 4.23
N CYS A 390 9.24 -10.87 3.61
CA CYS A 390 8.93 -10.45 2.24
C CYS A 390 9.40 -11.48 1.21
N ILE A 391 10.61 -12.01 1.39
CA ILE A 391 11.29 -12.88 0.40
C ILE A 391 11.24 -14.38 0.75
N ASN A 392 10.78 -14.76 1.94
CA ASN A 392 10.72 -16.15 2.38
C ASN A 392 9.80 -16.99 1.48
N THR A 393 10.38 -18.00 0.81
CA THR A 393 9.66 -18.84 -0.17
C THR A 393 8.80 -19.93 0.47
N SER A 394 8.94 -20.17 1.78
CA SER A 394 8.09 -21.09 2.54
C SER A 394 6.81 -20.41 3.05
N SER A 395 6.84 -19.11 3.34
CA SER A 395 5.68 -18.35 3.84
C SER A 395 4.83 -17.69 2.76
N ASN A 396 5.33 -17.61 1.52
CA ASN A 396 4.66 -16.96 0.39
C ASN A 396 4.42 -17.96 -0.75
N SER A 397 3.19 -18.06 -1.26
CA SER A 397 2.84 -19.08 -2.28
C SER A 397 3.16 -18.68 -3.73
N SER A 398 3.97 -17.65 -3.93
CA SER A 398 4.35 -17.16 -5.26
C SER A 398 5.41 -18.04 -5.91
N LYS A 399 5.13 -18.54 -7.11
CA LYS A 399 6.03 -19.41 -7.88
C LYS A 399 7.25 -18.69 -8.46
N VAL A 400 7.22 -17.36 -8.59
CA VAL A 400 8.33 -16.57 -9.13
C VAL A 400 9.35 -16.16 -8.05
N LEU A 401 8.91 -16.11 -6.77
CA LEU A 401 9.79 -15.70 -5.67
C LEU A 401 11.06 -16.56 -5.53
N PRO A 402 11.03 -17.90 -5.72
CA PRO A 402 12.24 -18.72 -5.79
C PRO A 402 13.28 -18.23 -6.80
N SER A 403 12.90 -17.97 -8.06
CA SER A 403 13.84 -17.48 -9.08
C SER A 403 14.37 -16.06 -8.82
N LEU A 404 13.73 -15.31 -7.92
CA LEU A 404 14.18 -13.96 -7.57
C LEU A 404 15.27 -13.95 -6.49
N PHE A 405 15.18 -14.79 -5.45
CA PHE A 405 16.05 -14.69 -4.26
C PHE A 405 16.59 -16.02 -3.71
N ARG A 406 16.10 -17.18 -4.16
CA ARG A 406 16.47 -18.47 -3.54
C ARG A 406 17.88 -18.89 -3.94
N VAL A 407 18.64 -19.29 -2.92
CA VAL A 407 19.96 -19.90 -3.00
C VAL A 407 19.91 -21.26 -2.31
N HIS A 408 20.70 -22.23 -2.76
CA HIS A 408 20.89 -23.50 -2.06
C HIS A 408 22.24 -23.50 -1.32
N LYS A 409 22.27 -23.90 -0.05
CA LYS A 409 23.48 -24.06 0.75
C LYS A 409 23.67 -25.54 1.09
N SER A 410 24.78 -26.12 0.65
CA SER A 410 25.27 -27.42 1.11
C SER A 410 26.20 -27.23 2.32
N ARG A 411 26.21 -28.21 3.23
CA ARG A 411 27.00 -28.22 4.46
C ARG A 411 27.48 -29.65 4.74
N GLU A 412 28.79 -29.81 4.78
CA GLU A 412 29.47 -30.99 5.27
C GLU A 412 29.85 -30.75 6.74
N PHE A 413 29.71 -31.77 7.59
CA PHE A 413 30.04 -31.69 9.01
C PHE A 413 31.12 -32.71 9.36
N SER A 414 32.15 -32.28 10.09
CA SER A 414 33.26 -33.14 10.53
C SER A 414 33.55 -32.94 12.02
N CYS A 415 34.10 -33.98 12.64
CA CYS A 415 34.55 -33.92 14.03
C CYS A 415 36.08 -33.99 14.08
N PRO A 416 36.78 -33.03 14.70
CA PRO A 416 38.24 -33.08 14.84
C PRO A 416 38.76 -34.31 15.58
N THR A 417 37.97 -34.92 16.47
CA THR A 417 38.35 -36.17 17.17
C THR A 417 38.00 -37.43 16.36
N HIS A 418 36.99 -37.36 15.49
CA HIS A 418 36.45 -38.51 14.76
C HIS A 418 36.20 -38.12 13.30
N PRO A 419 37.26 -37.89 12.50
CA PRO A 419 37.13 -37.42 11.13
C PRO A 419 36.52 -38.46 10.19
N GLU A 420 36.71 -39.76 10.49
CA GLU A 420 36.21 -40.88 9.69
C GLU A 420 34.77 -41.30 10.04
N ALA A 421 34.18 -40.76 11.11
CA ALA A 421 32.81 -41.06 11.47
C ALA A 421 31.87 -40.45 10.42
N ASP A 422 31.11 -41.26 9.70
CA ASP A 422 30.21 -40.76 8.66
C ASP A 422 29.08 -39.91 9.28
N GLN A 423 29.06 -38.62 8.93
CA GLN A 423 28.07 -37.62 9.35
C GLN A 423 27.24 -37.13 8.14
N LYS A 424 27.41 -37.72 6.94
CA LYS A 424 26.90 -37.20 5.67
C LYS A 424 25.36 -37.15 5.58
N GLN A 425 24.66 -37.95 6.36
CA GLN A 425 23.18 -37.97 6.40
C GLN A 425 22.56 -37.04 7.46
N HIS A 426 23.23 -35.96 7.87
CA HIS A 426 22.59 -35.01 8.79
C HIS A 426 21.43 -34.25 8.08
N PRO A 427 20.20 -34.17 8.66
CA PRO A 427 19.06 -33.41 8.11
C PRO A 427 19.24 -31.88 8.00
N ARG A 428 20.48 -31.38 8.12
CA ARG A 428 20.86 -29.96 8.03
C ARG A 428 21.95 -29.72 6.99
N ALA A 429 22.33 -30.75 6.21
CA ALA A 429 23.35 -30.69 5.16
C ALA A 429 22.88 -29.81 3.99
N GLY A 430 21.78 -30.19 3.32
CA GLY A 430 21.12 -29.32 2.33
C GLY A 430 20.15 -28.34 2.98
N ARG A 431 20.17 -27.07 2.56
CA ARG A 431 19.21 -26.03 2.95
C ARG A 431 18.96 -25.03 1.83
N THR A 432 17.70 -24.66 1.60
CA THR A 432 17.36 -23.45 0.86
C THR A 432 17.51 -22.21 1.76
N LEU A 433 18.01 -21.13 1.19
CA LEU A 433 18.11 -19.81 1.80
C LEU A 433 17.42 -18.80 0.87
N ASP A 434 16.57 -17.94 1.41
CA ASP A 434 16.00 -16.81 0.67
C ASP A 434 16.80 -15.51 0.91
N GLY A 435 17.90 -15.60 1.67
CA GLY A 435 18.78 -14.49 2.04
C GLY A 435 20.09 -14.97 2.66
N LEU A 436 21.18 -14.24 2.43
CA LEU A 436 22.53 -14.60 2.89
C LEU A 436 22.87 -13.79 4.16
N ASN A 437 23.11 -14.47 5.27
CA ASN A 437 23.62 -13.84 6.48
C ASN A 437 25.16 -13.84 6.46
N ILE A 438 25.75 -12.65 6.50
CA ILE A 438 27.20 -12.42 6.63
C ILE A 438 27.49 -12.14 8.11
N THR A 439 28.34 -12.95 8.73
CA THR A 439 28.74 -12.80 10.15
C THR A 439 30.24 -12.57 10.28
N ARG A 440 30.70 -12.10 11.44
CA ARG A 440 32.13 -11.87 11.70
C ARG A 440 32.93 -13.18 11.61
N GLU A 441 32.37 -14.27 12.11
CA GLU A 441 32.99 -15.59 12.16
C GLU A 441 33.25 -16.18 10.77
N MET A 442 32.51 -15.75 9.75
CA MET A 442 32.75 -16.18 8.36
C MET A 442 34.10 -15.66 7.84
N PHE A 443 34.50 -14.46 8.26
CA PHE A 443 35.80 -13.89 7.90
C PHE A 443 36.91 -14.53 8.75
N GLU A 444 36.71 -14.60 10.07
CA GLU A 444 37.70 -15.11 11.04
C GLU A 444 38.09 -16.58 10.76
N HIS A 445 37.11 -17.49 10.64
CA HIS A 445 37.37 -18.92 10.39
C HIS A 445 37.98 -19.23 9.02
N ASN A 446 37.96 -18.26 8.09
CA ASN A 446 38.49 -18.42 6.74
C ASN A 446 39.74 -17.55 6.49
N HIS A 447 40.26 -16.90 7.55
CA HIS A 447 41.41 -15.99 7.50
C HIS A 447 41.26 -14.87 6.46
N LEU A 448 40.05 -14.32 6.35
CA LEU A 448 39.72 -13.20 5.46
C LEU A 448 39.58 -11.91 6.25
N GLN A 449 39.93 -10.79 5.63
CA GLN A 449 39.58 -9.46 6.14
C GLN A 449 38.15 -9.10 5.72
N PRO A 450 37.38 -8.33 6.52
CA PRO A 450 36.04 -7.87 6.14
C PRO A 450 35.98 -7.12 4.80
N ALA A 451 37.07 -6.47 4.40
CA ALA A 451 37.21 -5.81 3.11
C ALA A 451 37.22 -6.77 1.89
N ASN A 452 37.44 -8.07 2.09
CA ASN A 452 37.61 -9.05 1.01
C ASN A 452 36.31 -9.84 0.73
N VAL A 453 35.18 -9.14 0.57
CA VAL A 453 33.87 -9.78 0.28
C VAL A 453 33.89 -10.58 -1.02
N THR A 454 34.58 -10.12 -2.06
CA THR A 454 34.72 -10.86 -3.33
C THR A 454 35.35 -12.24 -3.12
N GLU A 455 36.40 -12.33 -2.31
CA GLU A 455 37.07 -13.59 -1.98
C GLU A 455 36.19 -14.48 -1.09
N LEU A 456 35.45 -13.89 -0.15
CA LEU A 456 34.47 -14.62 0.67
C LEU A 456 33.44 -15.34 -0.20
N PHE A 457 32.81 -14.63 -1.15
CA PHE A 457 31.82 -15.20 -2.06
C PHE A 457 32.42 -16.17 -3.08
N THR A 458 33.64 -15.90 -3.55
CA THR A 458 34.39 -16.82 -4.42
C THR A 458 34.59 -18.15 -3.71
N ARG A 459 35.21 -18.17 -2.53
CA ARG A 459 35.38 -19.39 -1.71
C ARG A 459 34.05 -20.04 -1.37
N TRP A 460 33.02 -19.27 -1.07
CA TRP A 460 31.70 -19.82 -0.72
C TRP A 460 31.02 -20.55 -1.88
N THR A 461 31.40 -20.28 -3.13
CA THR A 461 30.89 -20.98 -4.32
C THR A 461 31.84 -22.05 -4.86
N THR A 462 33.13 -22.00 -4.51
CA THR A 462 34.14 -22.97 -4.95
C THR A 462 34.53 -23.95 -3.84
N ASN A 463 35.57 -23.62 -3.07
CA ASN A 463 36.19 -24.51 -2.10
C ASN A 463 35.37 -24.73 -0.84
N GLY A 464 34.33 -23.92 -0.60
CA GLY A 464 33.50 -23.87 0.61
C GLY A 464 34.10 -23.00 1.71
N LEU A 465 33.24 -22.41 2.54
CA LEU A 465 33.61 -21.70 3.77
C LEU A 465 33.62 -22.64 4.97
N SER A 466 34.71 -22.61 5.73
CA SER A 466 34.87 -23.24 7.04
C SER A 466 34.09 -22.48 8.12
N GLY A 467 33.60 -23.20 9.13
CA GLY A 467 32.99 -22.63 10.32
C GLY A 467 32.85 -23.65 11.46
N ILE A 468 32.37 -23.19 12.61
CA ILE A 468 32.06 -24.05 13.77
C ILE A 468 30.55 -24.02 14.01
N THR A 469 29.96 -25.17 14.33
CA THR A 469 28.51 -25.30 14.52
C THR A 469 28.15 -25.64 15.96
N GLY A 470 26.96 -25.22 16.40
CA GLY A 470 26.37 -25.70 17.66
C GLY A 470 25.96 -27.19 17.68
N LEU A 471 26.33 -27.99 16.66
CA LEU A 471 26.12 -29.43 16.66
C LEU A 471 27.25 -30.13 17.44
N GLN A 472 26.94 -31.24 18.09
CA GLN A 472 27.92 -32.04 18.84
C GLN A 472 28.10 -33.39 18.17
N CYS A 473 29.35 -33.88 18.10
CA CYS A 473 29.64 -35.20 17.56
C CYS A 473 29.01 -36.31 18.43
N GLN A 474 28.12 -37.12 17.84
CA GLN A 474 27.47 -38.23 18.54
C GLN A 474 28.47 -39.22 19.16
N VAL A 475 29.52 -39.60 18.43
CA VAL A 475 30.56 -40.52 18.90
C VAL A 475 31.29 -39.96 20.15
N CYS A 476 31.71 -38.69 20.13
CA CYS A 476 32.29 -38.03 21.31
C CYS A 476 31.34 -38.03 22.51
N ASN A 477 30.04 -37.84 22.29
CA ASN A 477 29.05 -37.83 23.35
C ASN A 477 28.84 -39.23 23.96
N ILE A 478 28.81 -40.27 23.11
CA ILE A 478 28.79 -41.68 23.54
C ILE A 478 30.02 -42.01 24.41
N ASP A 479 31.23 -41.63 23.97
CA ASP A 479 32.46 -41.88 24.73
C ASP A 479 32.52 -41.11 26.05
N TYR A 480 32.03 -39.86 26.07
CA TYR A 480 31.92 -39.08 27.30
C TYR A 480 30.96 -39.74 28.30
N ASN A 481 29.80 -40.21 27.84
CA ASN A 481 28.82 -40.89 28.70
C ASN A 481 29.35 -42.25 29.22
N LYS A 482 30.08 -43.01 28.38
CA LYS A 482 30.80 -44.24 28.80
C LYS A 482 31.89 -43.99 29.84
N ARG A 483 32.51 -42.80 29.85
CA ARG A 483 33.51 -42.40 30.87
C ARG A 483 32.83 -41.96 32.16
N LYS A 484 31.73 -41.21 32.08
CA LYS A 484 30.94 -40.76 33.24
C LYS A 484 30.43 -41.90 34.12
N THR A 485 30.04 -43.03 33.53
CA THR A 485 29.55 -44.21 34.28
C THR A 485 30.65 -45.00 35.00
N LYS A 486 31.95 -44.72 34.75
CA LYS A 486 33.06 -45.53 35.27
C LYS A 486 33.91 -44.90 36.39
N LYS A 487 33.77 -43.61 36.74
CA LYS A 487 34.45 -43.01 37.91
C LYS A 487 33.66 -41.86 38.57
N LYS A 488 33.54 -41.90 39.91
CA LYS A 488 33.31 -40.71 40.75
C LYS A 488 34.63 -39.92 40.84
N ALA A 489 34.79 -38.91 40.00
CA ALA A 489 35.93 -37.98 40.00
C ALA A 489 35.40 -36.57 39.62
N PRO A 490 36.06 -35.47 40.05
CA PRO A 490 35.49 -34.14 39.95
C PRO A 490 35.25 -33.71 38.49
N ILE A 491 34.19 -32.91 38.30
CA ILE A 491 33.71 -32.46 36.99
C ILE A 491 34.63 -31.35 36.47
N ASN A 492 35.77 -31.74 35.89
CA ASN A 492 36.44 -30.88 34.92
C ASN A 492 35.53 -30.79 33.69
N ILE A 493 35.10 -29.58 33.37
CA ILE A 493 34.22 -29.29 32.23
C ILE A 493 34.99 -29.66 30.96
N THR A 494 34.65 -30.82 30.39
CA THR A 494 35.25 -31.28 29.13
C THR A 494 34.85 -30.28 28.04
N PRO A 495 35.78 -29.79 27.20
CA PRO A 495 35.44 -28.82 26.15
C PRO A 495 34.29 -29.34 25.30
N THR A 496 33.30 -28.50 25.05
CA THR A 496 32.19 -28.81 24.15
C THR A 496 32.73 -29.08 22.75
N ARG A 497 32.71 -30.36 22.36
CA ARG A 497 33.23 -30.82 21.05
C ARG A 497 32.24 -30.52 19.94
N TYR A 498 32.14 -29.24 19.62
CA TYR A 498 31.39 -28.72 18.51
C TYR A 498 31.91 -29.30 17.18
N MET A 499 30.99 -29.55 16.25
CA MET A 499 31.33 -30.01 14.91
C MET A 499 31.77 -28.84 14.05
N HIS A 500 32.84 -29.06 13.28
CA HIS A 500 33.24 -28.16 12.21
C HIS A 500 32.24 -28.32 11.07
N GLU A 501 31.97 -27.22 10.37
CA GLU A 501 31.29 -27.24 9.08
C GLU A 501 32.20 -26.76 7.96
N LYS A 502 31.91 -27.28 6.78
CA LYS A 502 32.36 -26.73 5.50
C LYS A 502 31.12 -26.52 4.65
N SER A 503 30.93 -25.32 4.11
CA SER A 503 29.67 -24.98 3.45
C SER A 503 29.82 -24.23 2.14
N THR A 504 29.00 -24.60 1.16
CA THR A 504 29.10 -24.15 -0.23
C THR A 504 27.72 -23.70 -0.73
N LEU A 505 27.67 -22.63 -1.51
CA LEU A 505 26.46 -22.17 -2.21
C LEU A 505 26.36 -22.81 -3.59
N SER A 506 25.13 -23.09 -4.00
CA SER A 506 24.77 -23.63 -5.32
C SER A 506 23.39 -23.15 -5.74
N TRP A 507 23.08 -23.29 -7.03
CA TRP A 507 21.82 -22.83 -7.63
C TRP A 507 20.86 -23.98 -7.92
N GLU A 508 19.56 -23.69 -7.97
CA GLU A 508 18.54 -24.69 -8.32
C GLU A 508 18.54 -24.89 -9.84
N ASN A 509 18.92 -26.08 -10.32
CA ASN A 509 19.11 -26.40 -11.75
C ASN A 509 20.12 -25.48 -12.47
N ASP A 510 21.20 -25.11 -11.79
CA ASP A 510 22.26 -24.20 -12.27
C ASP A 510 21.79 -22.79 -12.66
N LYS A 511 20.54 -22.42 -12.33
CA LYS A 511 19.96 -21.09 -12.61
C LYS A 511 20.16 -20.16 -11.43
N ALA A 512 21.12 -19.24 -11.55
CA ALA A 512 21.40 -18.24 -10.55
C ALA A 512 20.19 -17.30 -10.33
N PRO A 513 19.80 -17.00 -9.06
CA PRO A 513 18.66 -16.14 -8.78
C PRO A 513 18.90 -14.72 -9.31
N LEU A 514 17.83 -14.02 -9.67
CA LEU A 514 17.92 -12.66 -10.22
C LEU A 514 18.59 -11.67 -9.25
N HIS A 515 18.34 -11.83 -7.95
CA HIS A 515 18.84 -10.98 -6.89
C HIS A 515 19.53 -11.78 -5.78
N LEU A 516 20.59 -11.22 -5.21
CA LEU A 516 21.20 -11.70 -3.97
C LEU A 516 20.97 -10.66 -2.88
N TYR A 517 20.16 -11.02 -1.89
CA TYR A 517 20.02 -10.26 -0.64
C TYR A 517 21.06 -10.75 0.37
N ALA A 518 21.91 -9.85 0.85
CA ALA A 518 22.87 -10.15 1.91
C ALA A 518 22.68 -9.19 3.10
N HIS A 519 22.62 -9.76 4.30
CA HIS A 519 22.39 -9.09 5.58
C HIS A 519 23.61 -9.26 6.49
N VAL A 520 24.09 -8.17 7.07
CA VAL A 520 25.17 -8.19 8.08
C VAL A 520 24.55 -8.58 9.41
N ASN A 521 24.71 -9.84 9.80
CA ASN A 521 24.18 -10.36 11.04
C ASN A 521 25.17 -10.10 12.19
N LEU A 522 24.74 -9.26 13.12
CA LEU A 522 25.52 -8.77 14.25
C LEU A 522 25.26 -9.55 15.56
N ALA A 523 24.41 -10.58 15.54
CA ALA A 523 23.90 -11.23 16.76
C ALA A 523 24.96 -11.93 17.62
N THR A 524 26.14 -12.22 17.05
CA THR A 524 27.28 -12.85 17.74
C THR A 524 28.26 -11.83 18.33
N ILE A 525 28.18 -10.57 17.90
CA ILE A 525 29.03 -9.48 18.40
C ILE A 525 28.32 -8.88 19.64
N PRO A 526 28.92 -8.91 20.84
CA PRO A 526 28.25 -8.42 22.04
C PRO A 526 28.26 -6.89 22.11
N ASP A 527 29.42 -6.26 21.88
CA ASP A 527 29.65 -4.83 22.05
C ASP A 527 29.13 -4.00 20.85
N ASP A 528 28.70 -2.76 21.10
CA ASP A 528 28.10 -1.89 20.09
C ASP A 528 29.11 -1.11 19.24
N GLU A 529 30.29 -0.73 19.78
CA GLU A 529 31.36 -0.11 18.99
C GLU A 529 31.94 -1.13 18.00
N ASP A 530 32.13 -2.35 18.48
CA ASP A 530 32.60 -3.52 17.74
C ASP A 530 31.65 -3.92 16.58
N LYS A 531 30.33 -3.68 16.73
CA LYS A 531 29.33 -3.82 15.66
C LYS A 531 29.47 -2.74 14.60
N LEU A 532 29.64 -1.49 15.02
CA LEU A 532 29.80 -0.34 14.13
C LEU A 532 31.10 -0.45 13.32
N ASP A 533 32.19 -0.83 13.97
CA ASP A 533 33.49 -1.12 13.37
C ASP A 533 33.40 -2.26 12.33
N PHE A 534 32.79 -3.39 12.70
CA PHE A 534 32.59 -4.50 11.76
C PHE A 534 31.76 -4.08 10.54
N MET A 535 30.63 -3.41 10.72
CA MET A 535 29.82 -2.88 9.60
C MET A 535 30.59 -1.88 8.72
N ALA A 536 31.47 -1.07 9.31
CA ALA A 536 32.26 -0.09 8.57
C ALA A 536 33.40 -0.73 7.76
N LYS A 537 34.01 -1.81 8.26
CA LYS A 537 35.11 -2.52 7.60
C LYS A 537 34.69 -3.44 6.44
N ILE A 538 33.41 -3.80 6.33
CA ILE A 538 32.94 -4.62 5.20
C ILE A 538 32.90 -3.76 3.92
N ASP A 539 33.84 -4.04 3.01
CA ASP A 539 33.84 -3.45 1.68
C ASP A 539 32.93 -4.26 0.75
N TRP A 540 31.82 -3.64 0.36
CA TRP A 540 30.87 -4.19 -0.58
C TRP A 540 31.24 -3.72 -1.99
N PRO A 541 31.73 -4.59 -2.89
CA PRO A 541 32.18 -4.20 -4.22
C PRO A 541 31.01 -3.75 -5.10
N PHE A 542 31.27 -2.93 -6.13
CA PHE A 542 30.19 -2.50 -7.02
C PHE A 542 29.65 -3.67 -7.86
N ASN A 543 30.56 -4.51 -8.37
CA ASN A 543 30.25 -5.75 -9.05
C ASN A 543 30.80 -6.92 -8.24
N LEU A 544 29.95 -7.92 -7.99
CA LEU A 544 30.29 -9.13 -7.25
C LEU A 544 30.08 -10.33 -8.17
N THR A 545 31.14 -11.11 -8.41
CA THR A 545 31.03 -12.37 -9.15
C THR A 545 30.72 -13.52 -8.19
N VAL A 546 29.68 -14.29 -8.47
CA VAL A 546 29.22 -15.40 -7.61
C VAL A 546 28.89 -16.60 -8.49
N ALA A 547 29.68 -17.67 -8.38
CA ALA A 547 29.58 -18.87 -9.24
C ALA A 547 29.47 -18.56 -10.74
N GLY A 548 30.35 -17.69 -11.26
CA GLY A 548 30.42 -17.30 -12.67
C GLY A 548 29.52 -16.11 -13.06
N GLU A 549 28.45 -15.85 -12.31
CA GLU A 549 27.51 -14.75 -12.61
C GLU A 549 27.97 -13.43 -11.99
N VAL A 550 27.86 -12.33 -12.75
CA VAL A 550 28.21 -10.98 -12.29
C VAL A 550 26.95 -10.25 -11.82
N TYR A 551 26.95 -9.85 -10.55
CA TYR A 551 25.88 -9.06 -9.95
C TYR A 551 26.33 -7.63 -9.65
N THR A 552 25.48 -6.66 -10.00
CA THR A 552 25.68 -5.22 -9.73
C THR A 552 25.00 -4.83 -8.40
N LEU A 553 25.63 -4.01 -7.57
CA LEU A 553 25.05 -3.49 -6.33
C LEU A 553 23.97 -2.43 -6.62
N ILE A 554 22.70 -2.79 -6.45
CA ILE A 554 21.57 -1.89 -6.78
C ILE A 554 21.06 -1.13 -5.55
N SER A 555 21.08 -1.74 -4.36
CA SER A 555 20.52 -1.10 -3.17
C SER A 555 21.29 -1.46 -1.89
N ARG A 556 21.39 -0.50 -0.97
CA ARG A 556 22.19 -0.59 0.25
C ARG A 556 21.44 0.02 1.44
N GLY A 557 21.16 -0.78 2.44
CA GLY A 557 20.43 -0.43 3.65
C GLY A 557 21.35 -0.21 4.83
N PHE A 558 20.99 0.76 5.67
CA PHE A 558 21.79 1.22 6.78
C PHE A 558 21.01 1.18 8.09
N TRP A 559 21.71 0.87 9.18
CA TRP A 559 21.20 0.84 10.55
C TRP A 559 22.13 1.58 11.50
N GLY A 560 21.60 2.54 12.25
CA GLY A 560 22.35 3.28 13.27
C GLY A 560 21.48 4.28 14.01
N ALA A 561 21.85 4.63 15.26
CA ALA A 561 21.11 5.58 16.11
C ALA A 561 19.58 5.34 16.15
N SER A 562 19.20 4.05 16.28
CA SER A 562 17.83 3.54 16.24
C SER A 562 17.02 3.99 15.01
N HIS A 563 17.65 3.99 13.83
CA HIS A 563 17.05 4.42 12.57
C HIS A 563 17.50 3.58 11.38
N TYR A 564 16.59 3.36 10.43
CA TYR A 564 16.87 2.75 9.14
C TYR A 564 16.78 3.79 8.02
N TRP A 565 17.73 3.73 7.08
CA TRP A 565 17.74 4.54 5.86
C TRP A 565 18.42 3.73 4.74
N GLY A 566 18.45 4.26 3.52
CA GLY A 566 18.96 3.50 2.38
C GLY A 566 19.50 4.34 1.24
N LYS A 567 20.40 3.76 0.45
CA LYS A 567 20.83 4.27 -0.86
C LYS A 567 20.36 3.31 -1.95
N VAL A 568 19.95 3.85 -3.09
CA VAL A 568 19.56 3.08 -4.28
C VAL A 568 20.26 3.64 -5.52
N LEU A 569 20.77 2.76 -6.37
CA LEU A 569 21.20 3.11 -7.72
C LEU A 569 19.96 3.12 -8.61
N ARG A 570 19.63 4.28 -9.19
CA ARG A 570 18.41 4.43 -10.02
C ARG A 570 18.58 5.54 -11.06
N HIS A 571 17.88 5.40 -12.17
CA HIS A 571 17.62 6.49 -13.10
C HIS A 571 16.31 7.20 -12.74
N VAL A 572 16.37 8.51 -12.47
CA VAL A 572 15.20 9.36 -12.16
C VAL A 572 15.44 10.75 -12.76
N ASN A 573 14.40 11.35 -13.35
CA ASN A 573 14.42 12.71 -13.94
C ASN A 573 15.59 12.94 -14.92
N GLY A 574 15.90 11.95 -15.76
CA GLY A 574 16.99 12.01 -16.74
C GLY A 574 18.39 11.71 -16.18
N ILE A 575 18.52 11.44 -14.87
CA ILE A 575 19.82 11.24 -14.20
C ILE A 575 19.91 9.83 -13.62
N THR A 576 20.90 9.06 -14.09
CA THR A 576 21.36 7.86 -13.38
C THR A 576 22.30 8.28 -12.25
N GLY A 577 22.09 7.73 -11.05
CA GLY A 577 22.94 8.02 -9.91
C GLY A 577 22.51 7.30 -8.64
N VAL A 578 23.22 7.62 -7.56
CA VAL A 578 22.96 7.08 -6.22
C VAL A 578 22.08 8.06 -5.46
N TRP A 579 20.89 7.58 -5.09
CA TRP A 579 19.86 8.34 -4.40
C TRP A 579 19.78 7.89 -2.94
N LEU A 580 19.92 8.83 -2.01
CA LEU A 580 19.75 8.62 -0.58
C LEU A 580 18.28 8.83 -0.21
N HIS A 581 17.66 7.81 0.37
CA HIS A 581 16.39 7.92 1.07
C HIS A 581 16.64 7.94 2.57
N ASN A 582 16.30 9.04 3.25
CA ASN A 582 16.33 9.11 4.71
C ASN A 582 15.20 10.01 5.27
N ASP A 583 14.18 9.36 5.85
CA ASP A 583 13.03 9.97 6.50
C ASP A 583 13.38 11.04 7.57
N ARG A 584 14.50 10.90 8.29
CA ARG A 584 14.95 11.86 9.32
C ARG A 584 15.59 13.12 8.72
N VAL A 585 16.22 13.02 7.55
CA VAL A 585 17.04 14.09 6.97
C VAL A 585 16.24 14.97 6.02
N ASN A 586 15.47 14.38 5.10
CA ASN A 586 14.70 15.14 4.09
C ASN A 586 13.19 14.80 4.07
N ASN A 587 12.61 14.48 5.23
CA ASN A 587 11.17 14.19 5.39
C ASN A 587 10.66 13.11 4.40
N GLY A 588 11.52 12.16 4.02
CA GLY A 588 11.19 11.06 3.11
C GLY A 588 11.17 11.43 1.62
N HIS A 589 11.77 12.56 1.22
CA HIS A 589 12.17 12.78 -0.17
C HIS A 589 13.52 12.11 -0.41
N ALA A 590 13.70 11.42 -1.54
CA ALA A 590 15.04 11.00 -1.97
C ALA A 590 15.85 12.22 -2.39
N GLN A 591 17.17 12.14 -2.22
CA GLN A 591 18.13 13.12 -2.71
C GLN A 591 19.22 12.42 -3.53
N LEU A 592 19.57 12.98 -4.68
CA LEU A 592 20.74 12.57 -5.45
C LEU A 592 22.00 12.93 -4.65
N VAL A 593 22.74 11.93 -4.16
CA VAL A 593 23.97 12.14 -3.39
C VAL A 593 25.24 11.94 -4.20
N ASN A 594 25.17 11.24 -5.33
CA ASN A 594 26.29 11.10 -6.26
C ASN A 594 25.77 10.69 -7.66
N ARG A 595 26.46 11.12 -8.72
CA ARG A 595 26.18 10.72 -10.12
C ARG A 595 26.98 9.50 -10.58
N VAL A 596 28.06 9.15 -9.88
CA VAL A 596 28.89 7.96 -10.18
C VAL A 596 28.15 6.71 -9.67
N PRO A 597 27.74 5.76 -10.54
CA PRO A 597 27.02 4.55 -10.12
C PRO A 597 27.75 3.76 -9.03
N GLY A 598 29.07 3.61 -9.19
CA GLY A 598 29.95 2.89 -8.28
C GLY A 598 29.98 3.41 -6.83
N SER A 599 29.60 4.67 -6.59
CA SER A 599 29.66 5.28 -5.25
C SER A 599 28.68 4.70 -4.21
N ILE A 600 27.80 3.78 -4.62
CA ILE A 600 26.99 2.95 -3.70
C ILE A 600 27.83 1.85 -3.02
N SER A 601 28.96 1.46 -3.61
CA SER A 601 29.89 0.42 -3.14
C SER A 601 30.88 0.95 -2.11
N GLY A 602 31.90 0.16 -1.76
CA GLY A 602 32.97 0.56 -0.84
C GLY A 602 32.66 0.22 0.62
N PRO A 603 33.63 0.40 1.54
CA PRO A 603 33.37 0.38 2.97
C PRO A 603 32.52 1.61 3.34
N GLN A 604 31.35 1.38 3.94
CA GLN A 604 30.49 2.46 4.44
C GLN A 604 29.93 2.06 5.80
N ALA A 605 30.20 2.86 6.82
CA ALA A 605 29.70 2.66 8.18
C ALA A 605 28.17 2.47 8.19
N ASN A 606 27.69 1.75 9.20
CA ASN A 606 26.26 1.44 9.41
C ASN A 606 25.62 0.57 8.32
N THR A 607 26.37 -0.01 7.38
CA THR A 607 25.79 -0.91 6.35
C THR A 607 25.25 -2.18 7.01
N SER A 608 23.94 -2.38 6.92
CA SER A 608 23.24 -3.50 7.55
C SER A 608 22.73 -4.53 6.54
N TRP A 609 22.38 -4.13 5.32
CA TRP A 609 22.10 -5.07 4.23
C TRP A 609 22.33 -4.46 2.85
N VAL A 610 22.40 -5.32 1.84
CA VAL A 610 22.57 -4.98 0.43
C VAL A 610 21.72 -5.89 -0.45
N ILE A 611 21.32 -5.38 -1.61
CA ILE A 611 20.71 -6.18 -2.68
C ILE A 611 21.53 -5.98 -3.96
N TYR A 612 22.10 -7.09 -4.41
CA TYR A 612 22.78 -7.25 -5.68
C TYR A 612 21.82 -7.82 -6.72
N SER A 613 21.97 -7.46 -8.00
CA SER A 613 21.17 -8.01 -9.11
C SER A 613 22.05 -8.39 -10.29
N ARG A 614 21.85 -9.59 -10.86
CA ARG A 614 22.54 -9.99 -12.09
C ARG A 614 21.89 -9.33 -13.31
N ARG A 615 22.57 -9.42 -14.45
CA ARG A 615 21.98 -9.08 -15.75
C ARG A 615 20.86 -10.05 -16.10
N TRP A 616 19.97 -9.60 -16.97
CA TRP A 616 18.89 -10.43 -17.51
C TRP A 616 19.44 -11.42 -18.54
N THR A 617 18.92 -12.65 -18.57
CA THR A 617 19.20 -13.59 -19.67
C THR A 617 18.48 -13.12 -20.96
N PRO A 618 18.88 -13.58 -22.15
CA PRO A 618 18.20 -13.20 -23.40
C PRO A 618 16.68 -13.44 -23.39
N GLU A 619 16.21 -14.51 -22.71
CA GLU A 619 14.79 -14.83 -22.56
C GLU A 619 14.07 -13.86 -21.60
N GLU A 620 14.74 -13.50 -20.50
CA GLU A 620 14.26 -12.50 -19.55
C GLU A 620 14.19 -11.10 -20.20
N GLU A 621 15.15 -10.77 -21.04
CA GLU A 621 15.18 -9.52 -21.82
C GLU A 621 14.00 -9.42 -22.79
N VAL A 622 13.72 -10.45 -23.57
CA VAL A 622 12.55 -10.50 -24.46
C VAL A 622 11.25 -10.33 -23.68
N PHE A 623 11.12 -10.96 -22.51
CA PHE A 623 9.94 -10.80 -21.65
C PHE A 623 9.80 -9.36 -21.12
N VAL A 624 10.90 -8.74 -20.69
CA VAL A 624 10.89 -7.36 -20.17
C VAL A 624 10.59 -6.35 -21.28
N ASP A 625 11.21 -6.48 -22.45
CA ASP A 625 10.97 -5.58 -23.59
C ASP A 625 9.51 -5.70 -24.08
N GLN A 626 8.97 -6.92 -24.16
CA GLN A 626 7.54 -7.13 -24.46
C GLN A 626 6.62 -6.55 -23.38
N SER A 627 7.02 -6.61 -22.11
CA SER A 627 6.28 -6.00 -21.00
C SER A 627 6.28 -4.47 -21.08
N ILE A 628 7.42 -3.85 -21.40
CA ILE A 628 7.54 -2.39 -21.61
C ILE A 628 6.71 -1.96 -22.83
N ALA A 629 6.76 -2.71 -23.93
CA ALA A 629 5.94 -2.46 -25.12
C ALA A 629 4.43 -2.55 -24.82
N ASN A 630 4.00 -3.53 -24.01
CA ASN A 630 2.61 -3.63 -23.55
C ASN A 630 2.22 -2.41 -22.68
N ILE A 631 3.04 -2.02 -21.69
CA ILE A 631 2.79 -0.82 -20.87
C ILE A 631 2.66 0.42 -21.76
N ALA A 632 3.55 0.61 -22.73
CA ALA A 632 3.55 1.76 -23.62
C ALA A 632 2.31 1.81 -24.52
N ARG A 633 1.90 0.68 -25.10
CA ARG A 633 0.66 0.53 -25.87
C ARG A 633 -0.57 0.86 -25.02
N ASP A 634 -0.59 0.38 -23.78
CA ASP A 634 -1.74 0.50 -22.89
C ASP A 634 -1.78 1.85 -22.13
N ASN A 635 -0.66 2.61 -22.15
CA ASN A 635 -0.50 3.95 -21.57
C ASN A 635 0.17 4.93 -22.57
N PRO A 636 -0.44 5.22 -23.74
CA PRO A 636 0.20 5.96 -24.83
C PRO A 636 0.50 7.44 -24.53
N ARG A 637 0.10 7.95 -23.36
CA ARG A 637 0.38 9.32 -22.88
C ARG A 637 1.58 9.40 -21.92
N ALA A 638 2.25 8.28 -21.60
CA ALA A 638 3.28 8.22 -20.55
C ALA A 638 4.59 8.98 -20.85
N GLY A 639 4.84 9.37 -22.10
CA GLY A 639 6.06 10.09 -22.48
C GLY A 639 7.33 9.23 -22.42
N LEU A 640 8.48 9.86 -22.17
CA LEU A 640 9.79 9.20 -22.14
C LEU A 640 10.07 8.43 -20.83
N ASP A 641 9.39 8.79 -19.73
CA ASP A 641 9.59 8.18 -18.40
C ASP A 641 8.74 6.90 -18.19
N LEU A 642 8.75 6.02 -19.18
CA LEU A 642 8.10 4.70 -19.07
C LEU A 642 8.75 3.87 -17.95
N PRO A 643 7.97 3.29 -17.02
CA PRO A 643 8.49 2.40 -15.98
C PRO A 643 9.34 1.26 -16.55
N PHE A 644 10.39 0.89 -15.80
CA PHE A 644 11.38 -0.15 -16.13
C PHE A 644 12.29 0.13 -17.34
N SER A 645 11.98 1.10 -18.22
CA SER A 645 12.76 1.41 -19.43
C SER A 645 14.27 1.60 -19.19
N GLN A 646 14.64 2.23 -18.09
CA GLN A 646 16.04 2.51 -17.72
C GLN A 646 16.67 1.45 -16.81
N MET A 647 15.95 0.39 -16.42
CA MET A 647 16.50 -0.65 -15.55
C MET A 647 17.60 -1.46 -16.24
N ARG A 648 17.51 -1.69 -17.55
CA ARG A 648 18.61 -2.31 -18.32
C ARG A 648 19.88 -1.46 -18.20
N ALA A 649 19.80 -0.14 -18.42
CA ALA A 649 20.96 0.75 -18.28
C ALA A 649 21.56 0.69 -16.87
N VAL A 650 20.73 0.70 -15.82
CA VAL A 650 21.17 0.57 -14.42
C VAL A 650 21.86 -0.77 -14.14
N LEU A 651 21.28 -1.90 -14.55
CA LEU A 651 21.86 -3.25 -14.33
C LEU A 651 23.18 -3.46 -15.09
N TYR A 652 23.30 -2.85 -16.26
CA TYR A 652 24.48 -2.93 -17.13
C TYR A 652 25.50 -1.80 -16.91
N SER A 653 25.29 -0.93 -15.93
CA SER A 653 26.19 0.18 -15.62
C SER A 653 27.59 -0.31 -15.21
N SER A 654 28.60 0.49 -15.53
CA SER A 654 29.95 0.35 -14.99
C SER A 654 30.11 1.27 -13.77
N TYR A 655 31.25 1.14 -13.06
CA TYR A 655 31.53 1.98 -11.90
C TYR A 655 31.38 3.49 -12.20
N TYR A 656 31.83 3.93 -13.38
CA TYR A 656 31.85 5.34 -13.79
C TYR A 656 30.83 5.71 -14.87
N THR A 657 30.27 4.74 -15.61
CA THR A 657 29.36 5.01 -16.73
C THR A 657 28.00 4.34 -16.51
N ASP A 658 26.93 5.10 -16.76
CA ASP A 658 25.56 4.60 -16.66
C ASP A 658 25.07 3.86 -17.92
N ARG A 659 25.91 3.78 -18.95
CA ARG A 659 25.68 3.00 -20.17
C ARG A 659 26.87 2.09 -20.47
N PRO A 660 26.63 0.84 -20.91
CA PRO A 660 27.65 0.04 -21.58
C PRO A 660 27.94 0.62 -22.97
N SER A 661 29.21 0.60 -23.37
CA SER A 661 29.64 0.98 -24.72
C SER A 661 29.02 0.04 -25.77
N GLY A 662 28.01 0.50 -26.52
CA GLY A 662 27.45 -0.21 -27.68
C GLY A 662 25.95 -0.52 -27.67
N ALA A 663 25.20 -0.22 -26.59
CA ALA A 663 23.76 -0.51 -26.53
C ALA A 663 22.90 0.55 -27.28
N HIS A 664 22.76 0.40 -28.60
CA HIS A 664 21.70 1.08 -29.35
C HIS A 664 20.35 0.41 -29.09
N ILE A 665 19.35 1.21 -28.69
CA ILE A 665 17.95 0.78 -28.65
C ILE A 665 17.51 0.53 -30.10
N ARG A 666 17.33 -0.75 -30.47
CA ARG A 666 16.65 -1.08 -31.73
C ARG A 666 15.15 -0.84 -31.55
N PRO A 667 14.48 -0.10 -32.45
CA PRO A 667 13.02 -0.09 -32.51
C PRO A 667 12.53 -1.52 -32.76
N VAL A 668 11.60 -1.99 -31.94
CA VAL A 668 10.92 -3.27 -32.18
C VAL A 668 9.81 -3.01 -33.20
N GLU A 669 9.97 -3.48 -34.43
CA GLU A 669 8.87 -3.52 -35.38
C GLU A 669 7.80 -4.52 -34.90
N PRO A 670 6.50 -4.19 -35.04
CA PRO A 670 5.43 -5.08 -34.59
C PRO A 670 5.35 -6.32 -35.48
N VAL A 671 5.70 -7.48 -34.93
CA VAL A 671 5.54 -8.77 -35.61
C VAL A 671 4.05 -9.05 -35.83
N SER A 672 3.64 -9.10 -37.10
CA SER A 672 2.27 -9.41 -37.51
C SER A 672 1.90 -10.85 -37.15
N LEU A 673 0.74 -11.05 -36.49
CA LEU A 673 0.17 -12.39 -36.32
C LEU A 673 -0.37 -12.91 -37.65
N ALA A 674 0.37 -13.84 -38.27
CA ALA A 674 -0.16 -14.73 -39.30
C ALA A 674 0.46 -16.13 -39.17
N ALA A 675 -0.40 -17.15 -39.31
CA ALA A 675 -0.05 -18.58 -39.42
C ALA A 675 0.66 -19.24 -38.22
N VAL A 676 -0.11 -19.60 -37.19
CA VAL A 676 0.10 -20.88 -36.48
C VAL A 676 -1.07 -21.79 -36.83
N VAL A 677 -0.79 -22.85 -37.59
CA VAL A 677 -1.77 -23.87 -37.97
C VAL A 677 -2.01 -24.80 -36.79
N HIS A 678 -3.26 -24.96 -36.36
CA HIS A 678 -3.63 -25.95 -35.34
C HIS A 678 -3.69 -27.36 -35.95
N PRO A 679 -2.98 -28.36 -35.39
CA PRO A 679 -3.24 -29.77 -35.69
C PRO A 679 -4.58 -30.19 -35.04
N LYS A 680 -5.40 -30.95 -35.77
CA LYS A 680 -6.61 -31.56 -35.22
C LYS A 680 -6.24 -32.62 -34.17
N ILE A 681 -6.96 -32.64 -33.05
CA ILE A 681 -6.92 -33.75 -32.10
C ILE A 681 -7.92 -34.80 -32.57
N GLU A 682 -7.43 -36.00 -32.91
CA GLU A 682 -8.29 -37.16 -33.13
C GLU A 682 -8.68 -37.79 -31.79
N THR A 683 -9.98 -37.89 -31.55
CA THR A 683 -10.54 -38.65 -30.43
C THR A 683 -10.43 -40.15 -30.70
N ILE A 684 -9.56 -40.85 -29.96
CA ILE A 684 -9.56 -42.31 -29.89
C ILE A 684 -10.31 -42.73 -28.62
N THR A 685 -11.53 -43.23 -28.81
CA THR A 685 -12.27 -44.02 -27.81
C THR A 685 -12.05 -45.51 -28.04
N SER A 686 -11.57 -46.25 -27.04
CA SER A 686 -12.08 -47.61 -26.77
C SER A 686 -11.47 -48.27 -25.51
N ARG A 687 -12.38 -48.78 -24.66
CA ARG A 687 -12.22 -49.85 -23.67
C ARG A 687 -11.31 -49.60 -22.47
#